data_AF-A0A970JFF1-F1
#
_entry.id   AF-A0A970JFF1-F1
#
_cell.length_a   1.000
_cell.length_b   1.000
_cell.length_c   1.000
_cell.angle_alpha   90.00
_cell.angle_beta   90.00
_cell.angle_gamma   90.00
#
_symmetry.space_group_name_H-M   'P 1'
#
loop_
_entity.id
_entity.type
_entity.pdbx_description
1 polymer ?
#
loop_
_entity_poly.entity_id
_entity_poly.type
_entity_poly.pdbx_seq_one_letter_code
_entity_poly.pdbx_strand_id
1 'polypeptide(L)'
;MKEIRFKTRRLGLIVLALLLLGQSAVSAQQSYTYREDAEAAPGPAVYRNALELFGEDLGIGGFKEPQDLFVSNENLVYVADTGNNRIVVLDENLELVRVISTFDNRGTEDKFGAPQGLFAAADGTLYVADYQNNRVVILDRNDQLLRTIENPTDQELIPADFRFRPKKLVADRVGRVYVIAEGVLEGLMEFDEQGFFSGFIGAPRVRPSLWEYFWRQVMTEAQRERSVRFIPTEYSNVDIDGKGFIYATVAGGGSERTPIRRLNPAGEDVLRRTGQWNPMGDIKYILAGEIRGTTVVGRSSLEDIAVWEHGIYAVVDLTRGRIFSYDDNGNLLFAFGAPAFERNAFRTPAAVDYLGDRLLVLDRRLNMITLLQPTDYAQAIYRAIALYQSGDYDGSAEVWREVLKYNPNLDLAYSGIGRALLRQGKFYEAMQMYHLGSDREGYSQALALYRREWVNEHFSQIMTGLVVFILAVSAVRLAAKRRSAGREEYRGLAYTISENKFIAYLQKLQYALHVIVRPGDGFWDLKHEKRGDMWSASTILAMVVAALILARQYTGFPFNWRDPRQLNIYMEMASVLVPFFLWCGVNLALTSIMDGKGSFRDIFMTTAYALTPIVLVHTPLILVSRVITLDEGAFYYVFQILAVIWAVFLLLVGMSTIHDYSFSKNLFTSGLTVAGIGVVIFLTLLFANVVAQLLGFVDTIWTEITFRV
;
A
#
# COMPACT_ATOMS: atom_id res chain seq x y z
N MET A 1 49.54 -28.12 -46.74
CA MET A 1 48.87 -28.73 -45.56
C MET A 1 49.47 -28.36 -44.19
N LYS A 2 50.72 -27.87 -44.07
CA LYS A 2 51.28 -27.47 -42.76
C LYS A 2 50.82 -26.09 -42.25
N GLU A 3 50.48 -25.14 -43.11
CA GLU A 3 50.04 -23.79 -42.68
C GLU A 3 48.61 -23.71 -42.15
N ILE A 4 47.71 -24.60 -42.60
CA ILE A 4 46.30 -24.60 -42.16
C ILE A 4 46.15 -25.14 -40.73
N ARG A 5 47.04 -26.06 -40.30
CA ARG A 5 47.05 -26.60 -38.92
C ARG A 5 47.58 -25.61 -37.87
N PHE A 6 48.35 -24.60 -38.27
CA PHE A 6 48.90 -23.62 -37.32
C PHE A 6 47.89 -22.50 -37.00
N LYS A 7 47.03 -22.12 -37.97
CA LYS A 7 45.95 -21.14 -37.75
C LYS A 7 44.80 -21.71 -36.90
N THR A 8 44.44 -22.99 -37.03
CA THR A 8 43.38 -23.61 -36.22
C THR A 8 43.77 -23.82 -34.75
N ARG A 9 45.07 -24.06 -34.44
CA ARG A 9 45.54 -24.13 -33.04
C ARG A 9 45.50 -22.77 -32.33
N ARG A 10 45.84 -21.67 -33.02
CA ARG A 10 45.73 -20.31 -32.43
C ARG A 10 44.27 -19.85 -32.31
N LEU A 11 43.40 -20.21 -33.27
CA LEU A 11 41.96 -19.93 -33.16
C LEU A 11 41.32 -20.73 -32.01
N GLY A 12 41.72 -22.00 -31.83
CA GLY A 12 41.28 -22.83 -30.70
C GLY A 12 41.76 -22.31 -29.35
N LEU A 13 42.98 -21.79 -29.24
CA LEU A 13 43.51 -21.17 -28.02
C LEU A 13 42.86 -19.81 -27.71
N ILE A 14 42.49 -19.02 -28.73
CA ILE A 14 41.76 -17.75 -28.53
C ILE A 14 40.30 -18.02 -28.14
N VAL A 15 39.65 -19.05 -28.71
CA VAL A 15 38.30 -19.47 -28.29
C VAL A 15 38.33 -20.10 -26.89
N LEU A 16 39.36 -20.86 -26.53
CA LEU A 16 39.54 -21.39 -25.17
C LEU A 16 39.88 -20.28 -24.16
N ALA A 17 40.66 -19.26 -24.56
CA ALA A 17 40.92 -18.07 -23.73
C ALA A 17 39.67 -17.17 -23.59
N LEU A 18 38.82 -17.07 -24.62
CA LEU A 18 37.53 -16.37 -24.55
C LEU A 18 36.48 -17.16 -23.74
N LEU A 19 36.56 -18.49 -23.71
CA LEU A 19 35.75 -19.34 -22.83
C LEU A 19 36.23 -19.30 -21.37
N LEU A 20 37.54 -19.11 -21.13
CA LEU A 20 38.11 -18.92 -19.79
C LEU A 20 37.94 -17.48 -19.26
N LEU A 21 37.74 -16.49 -20.14
CA LEU A 21 37.36 -15.12 -19.77
C LEU A 21 35.86 -14.96 -19.47
N GLY A 22 35.10 -16.07 -19.51
CA GLY A 22 33.68 -16.13 -19.17
C GLY A 22 33.37 -16.54 -17.73
N GLN A 23 34.32 -16.46 -16.80
CA GLN A 23 33.98 -16.43 -15.37
C GLN A 23 33.43 -15.04 -15.05
N SER A 24 32.19 -14.80 -15.47
CA SER A 24 31.41 -13.63 -15.06
C SER A 24 31.28 -13.68 -13.54
N ALA A 25 31.71 -12.59 -12.89
CA ALA A 25 31.37 -12.32 -11.50
C ALA A 25 29.87 -12.58 -11.29
N VAL A 26 29.54 -13.26 -10.19
CA VAL A 26 28.17 -13.47 -9.78
C VAL A 26 27.50 -12.10 -9.68
N SER A 27 26.49 -11.87 -10.52
CA SER A 27 25.80 -10.58 -10.58
C SER A 27 25.01 -10.40 -9.29
N ALA A 28 25.37 -9.41 -8.49
CA ALA A 28 24.56 -8.99 -7.35
C ALA A 28 23.16 -8.60 -7.86
N GLN A 29 22.11 -9.13 -7.25
CA GLN A 29 20.74 -8.83 -7.66
C GLN A 29 20.41 -7.39 -7.26
N GLN A 30 19.89 -6.60 -8.20
CA GLN A 30 19.41 -5.25 -7.89
C GLN A 30 18.25 -5.34 -6.90
N SER A 31 18.20 -4.39 -5.97
CA SER A 31 17.07 -4.26 -5.05
C SER A 31 16.05 -3.27 -5.58
N TYR A 32 14.89 -3.21 -4.94
CA TYR A 32 13.92 -2.14 -5.14
C TYR A 32 13.16 -1.85 -3.85
N THR A 33 12.56 -0.66 -3.81
CA THR A 33 11.55 -0.25 -2.84
C THR A 33 10.31 0.23 -3.59
N TYR A 34 9.29 0.71 -2.87
CA TYR A 34 8.11 1.32 -3.48
C TYR A 34 8.03 2.79 -3.12
N ARG A 35 7.60 3.59 -4.12
CA ARG A 35 7.24 4.99 -3.94
C ARG A 35 5.78 5.13 -3.51
N GLU A 36 5.35 6.36 -3.26
CA GLU A 36 3.96 6.71 -2.89
C GLU A 36 2.92 6.32 -3.95
N ASP A 37 3.30 6.24 -5.22
CA ASP A 37 2.43 5.81 -6.32
C ASP A 37 2.38 4.27 -6.50
N ALA A 38 2.94 3.54 -5.53
CA ALA A 38 3.15 2.09 -5.54
C ALA A 38 3.99 1.61 -6.74
N GLU A 39 4.72 2.48 -7.43
CA GLU A 39 5.70 2.08 -8.43
C GLU A 39 6.98 1.60 -7.76
N ALA A 40 7.54 0.51 -8.27
CA ALA A 40 8.83 0.02 -7.82
C ALA A 40 9.93 1.03 -8.22
N ALA A 41 10.76 1.41 -7.25
CA ALA A 41 11.93 2.24 -7.45
C ALA A 41 13.19 1.36 -7.34
N PRO A 42 14.02 1.27 -8.39
CA PRO A 42 15.23 0.46 -8.34
C PRO A 42 16.23 1.05 -7.34
N GLY A 43 16.91 0.17 -6.62
CA GLY A 43 17.95 0.47 -5.66
C GLY A 43 19.24 -0.31 -5.95
N PRO A 44 20.36 0.04 -5.29
CA PRO A 44 21.61 -0.71 -5.38
C PRO A 44 21.44 -2.16 -4.96
N ALA A 45 22.38 -3.03 -5.34
CA ALA A 45 22.36 -4.40 -4.84
C ALA A 45 22.59 -4.41 -3.31
N VAL A 46 21.72 -5.13 -2.60
CA VAL A 46 21.74 -5.23 -1.13
C VAL A 46 22.55 -6.43 -0.64
N TYR A 47 22.60 -7.48 -1.47
CA TYR A 47 23.33 -8.69 -1.19
C TYR A 47 24.17 -9.10 -2.40
N ARG A 48 25.34 -9.68 -2.12
CA ARG A 48 26.14 -10.42 -3.09
C ARG A 48 26.15 -11.89 -2.71
N ASN A 49 26.11 -12.77 -3.70
CA ASN A 49 26.26 -14.19 -3.47
C ASN A 49 27.69 -14.48 -3.01
N ALA A 50 27.82 -15.11 -1.83
CA ALA A 50 29.09 -15.48 -1.24
C ALA A 50 29.41 -16.96 -1.46
N LEU A 51 28.41 -17.84 -1.32
CA LEU A 51 28.57 -19.28 -1.48
C LEU A 51 27.24 -19.92 -1.93
N GLU A 52 27.33 -20.87 -2.86
CA GLU A 52 26.28 -21.83 -3.15
C GLU A 52 26.78 -23.20 -2.68
N LEU A 53 25.99 -23.88 -1.85
CA LEU A 53 26.36 -25.12 -1.18
C LEU A 53 25.36 -26.23 -1.52
N PHE A 54 25.88 -27.30 -2.11
CA PHE A 54 25.15 -28.53 -2.39
C PHE A 54 25.51 -29.62 -1.37
N GLY A 55 24.65 -30.63 -1.22
CA GLY A 55 24.92 -31.75 -0.32
C GLY A 55 26.14 -32.58 -0.73
N GLU A 56 26.46 -32.60 -2.02
CA GLU A 56 27.68 -33.22 -2.56
C GLU A 56 28.96 -32.56 -2.05
N ASP A 57 28.96 -31.24 -1.88
CA ASP A 57 30.12 -30.46 -1.42
C ASP A 57 30.49 -30.81 0.03
N LEU A 58 29.50 -31.25 0.81
CA LEU A 58 29.64 -31.69 2.20
C LEU A 58 30.00 -33.18 2.32
N GLY A 59 30.08 -33.93 1.22
CA GLY A 59 30.35 -35.37 1.24
C GLY A 59 29.19 -36.22 1.77
N ILE A 60 27.98 -35.66 1.87
CA ILE A 60 26.78 -36.36 2.40
C ILE A 60 25.82 -36.85 1.30
N GLY A 61 26.19 -36.64 0.03
CA GLY A 61 25.28 -36.79 -1.11
C GLY A 61 24.28 -35.63 -1.21
N GLY A 62 23.71 -35.40 -2.39
CA GLY A 62 22.84 -34.25 -2.64
C GLY A 62 21.64 -34.15 -1.70
N PHE A 63 21.29 -32.91 -1.37
CA PHE A 63 20.02 -32.61 -0.72
C PHE A 63 18.86 -33.08 -1.59
N LYS A 64 17.74 -33.42 -0.96
CA LYS A 64 16.54 -33.87 -1.65
C LYS A 64 15.30 -33.24 -1.05
N GLU A 65 14.73 -32.30 -1.79
CA GLU A 65 13.55 -31.52 -1.40
C GLU A 65 13.65 -30.96 0.03
N PRO A 66 14.76 -30.29 0.41
CA PRO A 66 14.91 -29.76 1.75
C PRO A 66 13.85 -28.68 2.01
N GLN A 67 13.18 -28.73 3.16
CA GLN A 67 12.01 -27.90 3.45
C GLN A 67 12.30 -26.72 4.38
N ASP A 68 13.28 -26.84 5.27
CA ASP A 68 13.54 -25.84 6.30
C ASP A 68 15.00 -25.72 6.68
N LEU A 69 15.37 -24.54 7.16
CA LEU A 69 16.69 -24.19 7.67
C LEU A 69 16.52 -23.30 8.91
N PHE A 70 17.33 -23.53 9.93
CA PHE A 70 17.33 -22.74 11.16
C PHE A 70 18.75 -22.50 11.67
N VAL A 71 19.06 -21.27 12.06
CA VAL A 71 20.34 -20.87 12.65
C VAL A 71 20.19 -20.69 14.15
N SER A 72 20.95 -21.44 14.94
CA SER A 72 20.92 -21.32 16.39
C SER A 72 21.67 -20.09 16.89
N ASN A 73 21.45 -19.74 18.16
CA ASN A 73 22.21 -18.68 18.84
C ASN A 73 23.72 -18.98 18.97
N GLU A 74 24.14 -20.23 18.73
CA GLU A 74 25.55 -20.66 18.68
C GLU A 74 26.09 -20.66 17.23
N ASN A 75 25.38 -20.04 16.28
CA ASN A 75 25.68 -20.00 14.84
C ASN A 75 25.73 -21.38 14.16
N LEU A 76 25.09 -22.41 14.74
CA LEU A 76 24.94 -23.71 14.07
C LEU A 76 23.75 -23.65 13.11
N VAL A 77 23.94 -24.15 11.90
CA VAL A 77 22.91 -24.18 10.86
C VAL A 77 22.34 -25.59 10.77
N TYR A 78 21.04 -25.72 11.07
CA TYR A 78 20.29 -26.96 10.97
C TYR A 78 19.48 -26.95 9.69
N VAL A 79 19.55 -28.04 8.92
CA VAL A 79 18.87 -28.17 7.62
C VAL A 79 18.01 -29.42 7.63
N ALA A 80 16.72 -29.27 7.35
CA ALA A 80 15.80 -30.39 7.19
C ALA A 80 15.91 -30.92 5.76
N ASP A 81 16.74 -31.94 5.56
CA ASP A 81 16.89 -32.63 4.27
C ASP A 81 15.76 -33.67 4.11
N THR A 82 14.55 -33.15 3.96
CA THR A 82 13.27 -33.85 4.12
C THR A 82 13.16 -35.11 3.29
N GLY A 83 13.51 -35.07 2.00
CA GLY A 83 13.42 -36.22 1.10
C GLY A 83 14.44 -37.32 1.38
N ASN A 84 15.45 -37.04 2.21
CA ASN A 84 16.44 -37.99 2.72
C ASN A 84 16.20 -38.38 4.19
N ASN A 85 15.13 -37.88 4.84
CA ASN A 85 14.75 -38.20 6.22
C ASN A 85 15.88 -37.95 7.25
N ARG A 86 16.62 -36.85 7.11
CA ARG A 86 17.75 -36.52 7.99
C ARG A 86 17.81 -35.04 8.29
N ILE A 87 18.47 -34.70 9.40
CA ILE A 87 18.85 -33.32 9.73
C ILE A 87 20.36 -33.18 9.52
N VAL A 88 20.77 -32.15 8.78
CA VAL A 88 22.18 -31.83 8.55
C VAL A 88 22.54 -30.63 9.43
N VAL A 89 23.62 -30.74 10.19
CA VAL A 89 24.11 -29.69 11.09
C VAL A 89 25.44 -29.18 10.57
N LEU A 90 25.52 -27.88 10.32
CA LEU A 90 26.70 -27.17 9.85
C LEU A 90 27.15 -26.13 10.88
N ASP A 91 28.41 -25.72 10.81
CA ASP A 91 28.94 -24.61 11.61
C ASP A 91 28.74 -23.24 10.94
N GLU A 92 29.30 -22.19 11.55
CA GLU A 92 29.22 -20.81 11.06
C GLU A 92 29.97 -20.55 9.73
N ASN A 93 30.83 -21.48 9.32
CA ASN A 93 31.55 -21.49 8.05
C ASN A 93 30.87 -22.40 7.02
N LEU A 94 29.72 -22.99 7.38
CA LEU A 94 28.97 -23.97 6.60
C LEU A 94 29.75 -25.29 6.38
N GLU A 95 30.66 -25.63 7.29
CA GLU A 95 31.33 -26.92 7.32
C GLU A 95 30.46 -27.96 8.05
N LEU A 96 30.52 -29.21 7.61
CA LEU A 96 29.71 -30.29 8.18
C LEU A 96 30.15 -30.60 9.62
N VAL A 97 29.24 -30.43 10.58
CA VAL A 97 29.43 -30.83 11.97
C VAL A 97 28.95 -32.26 12.20
N ARG A 98 27.69 -32.55 11.83
CA ARG A 98 27.10 -33.88 11.94
C ARG A 98 25.85 -34.06 11.09
N VAL A 99 25.45 -35.31 10.89
CA VAL A 99 24.20 -35.69 10.23
C VAL A 99 23.39 -36.58 11.17
N ILE A 100 22.15 -36.19 11.44
CA ILE A 100 21.21 -36.92 12.30
C ILE A 100 20.21 -37.64 11.39
N SER A 101 20.51 -38.90 11.09
CA SER A 101 19.59 -39.80 10.33
C SER A 101 18.77 -40.69 11.26
N THR A 102 19.27 -40.90 12.48
CA THR A 102 18.67 -41.68 13.57
C THR A 102 18.95 -40.97 14.89
N PHE A 103 18.13 -41.24 15.90
CA PHE A 103 18.30 -40.70 17.25
C PHE A 103 18.00 -41.77 18.31
N ASP A 104 18.51 -41.60 19.53
CA ASP A 104 18.24 -42.54 20.62
C ASP A 104 16.90 -42.23 21.29
N ASN A 105 15.96 -43.15 21.17
CA ASN A 105 14.70 -43.16 21.88
C ASN A 105 14.80 -44.12 23.07
N ARG A 106 15.41 -43.63 24.16
CA ARG A 106 15.52 -44.36 25.44
C ARG A 106 16.18 -45.74 25.29
N GLY A 107 17.28 -45.80 24.55
CA GLY A 107 18.02 -47.03 24.24
C GLY A 107 17.56 -47.77 23.00
N THR A 108 16.62 -47.22 22.22
CA THR A 108 16.18 -47.78 20.93
C THR A 108 16.39 -46.78 19.80
N GLU A 109 16.93 -47.24 18.66
CA GLU A 109 17.13 -46.37 17.50
C GLU A 109 15.79 -46.02 16.84
N ASP A 110 15.52 -44.73 16.66
CA ASP A 110 14.33 -44.21 15.98
C ASP A 110 14.74 -43.30 14.80
N LYS A 111 13.83 -43.05 13.86
CA LYS A 111 14.08 -42.36 12.58
C LYS A 111 13.04 -41.29 12.31
N PHE A 112 13.46 -40.26 11.56
CA PHE A 112 12.54 -39.25 11.03
C PHE A 112 11.77 -39.77 9.81
N GLY A 113 10.60 -39.20 9.58
CA GLY A 113 9.74 -39.37 8.41
C GLY A 113 9.39 -38.00 7.83
N ALA A 114 10.11 -37.59 6.78
CA ALA A 114 10.00 -36.30 6.11
C ALA A 114 9.99 -35.12 7.09
N PRO A 115 11.09 -34.85 7.82
CA PRO A 115 11.16 -33.71 8.73
C PRO A 115 10.92 -32.40 7.95
N GLN A 116 9.99 -31.55 8.38
CA GLN A 116 9.59 -30.34 7.64
C GLN A 116 10.00 -29.03 8.29
N GLY A 117 10.07 -28.97 9.62
CA GLY A 117 10.29 -27.72 10.35
C GLY A 117 11.26 -27.93 11.50
N LEU A 118 12.11 -26.94 11.75
CA LEU A 118 13.18 -26.97 12.73
C LEU A 118 13.16 -25.74 13.62
N PHE A 119 13.51 -25.96 14.89
CA PHE A 119 13.79 -24.89 15.83
C PHE A 119 14.86 -25.36 16.83
N ALA A 120 15.91 -24.56 17.04
CA ALA A 120 16.93 -24.85 18.04
C ALA A 120 16.87 -23.80 19.16
N ALA A 121 16.58 -24.25 20.37
CA ALA A 121 16.53 -23.39 21.55
C ALA A 121 17.95 -22.99 22.01
N ALA A 122 18.03 -21.93 22.82
CA ALA A 122 19.31 -21.38 23.30
C ALA A 122 20.13 -22.35 24.18
N ASP A 123 19.47 -23.34 24.79
CA ASP A 123 20.11 -24.41 25.55
C ASP A 123 20.67 -25.54 24.65
N GLY A 124 20.46 -25.47 23.34
CA GLY A 124 20.86 -26.47 22.36
C GLY A 124 19.85 -27.61 22.17
N THR A 125 18.65 -27.49 22.72
CA THR A 125 17.54 -28.41 22.45
C THR A 125 17.03 -28.21 21.02
N LEU A 126 16.96 -29.30 20.24
CA LEU A 126 16.47 -29.31 18.86
C LEU A 126 15.04 -29.84 18.81
N TYR A 127 14.15 -29.07 18.20
CA TYR A 127 12.76 -29.44 17.96
C TYR A 127 12.56 -29.69 16.47
N VAL A 128 11.95 -30.82 16.13
CA VAL A 128 11.76 -31.28 14.74
C VAL A 128 10.30 -31.62 14.49
N ALA A 129 9.68 -30.99 13.50
CA ALA A 129 8.38 -31.37 12.96
C ALA A 129 8.53 -32.63 12.09
N ASP A 130 8.25 -33.80 12.67
CA ASP A 130 8.37 -35.11 12.05
C ASP A 130 7.07 -35.48 11.31
N TYR A 131 6.86 -34.84 10.16
CA TYR A 131 5.57 -34.74 9.46
C TYR A 131 4.91 -36.08 9.13
N GLN A 132 5.62 -37.04 8.54
CA GLN A 132 5.02 -38.34 8.16
C GLN A 132 4.75 -39.24 9.36
N ASN A 133 5.53 -39.07 10.44
CA ASN A 133 5.33 -39.78 11.69
C ASN A 133 4.27 -39.11 12.59
N ASN A 134 3.71 -37.96 12.19
CA ASN A 134 2.63 -37.25 12.87
C ASN A 134 2.98 -36.80 14.31
N ARG A 135 4.24 -36.37 14.52
CA ARG A 135 4.77 -36.01 15.84
C ARG A 135 5.77 -34.87 15.78
N VAL A 136 6.00 -34.20 16.91
CA VAL A 136 7.18 -33.34 17.10
C VAL A 136 8.20 -34.08 17.96
N VAL A 137 9.44 -34.17 17.48
CA VAL A 137 10.56 -34.81 18.19
C VAL A 137 11.42 -33.72 18.84
N ILE A 138 11.74 -33.88 20.13
CA ILE A 138 12.57 -32.94 20.88
C ILE A 138 13.82 -33.68 21.34
N LEU A 139 14.98 -33.26 20.85
CA LEU A 139 16.28 -33.87 21.07
C LEU A 139 17.20 -32.96 21.89
N ASP A 140 18.08 -33.57 22.69
CA ASP A 140 19.18 -32.85 23.32
C ASP A 140 20.37 -32.66 22.36
N ARG A 141 21.44 -32.03 22.86
CA ARG A 141 22.67 -31.79 22.08
C ARG A 141 23.38 -33.06 21.62
N ASN A 142 23.09 -34.20 22.23
CA ASN A 142 23.68 -35.52 21.95
C ASN A 142 22.71 -36.43 21.17
N ASP A 143 21.69 -35.84 20.55
CA ASP A 143 20.68 -36.54 19.74
C ASP A 143 19.90 -37.60 20.56
N GLN A 144 19.75 -37.37 21.87
CA GLN A 144 18.90 -38.18 22.76
C GLN A 144 17.49 -37.60 22.81
N LEU A 145 16.48 -38.46 22.71
CA LEU A 145 15.08 -38.06 22.81
C LEU A 145 14.76 -37.57 24.23
N LEU A 146 14.47 -36.28 24.34
CA LEU A 146 13.92 -35.69 25.56
C LEU A 146 12.42 -35.95 25.65
N ARG A 147 11.69 -35.66 24.56
CA ARG A 147 10.24 -35.76 24.50
C ARG A 147 9.72 -35.86 23.07
N THR A 148 8.53 -36.43 22.94
CA THR A 148 7.71 -36.35 21.73
C THR A 148 6.38 -35.66 22.03
N ILE A 149 5.91 -34.80 21.14
CA ILE A 149 4.53 -34.29 21.13
C ILE A 149 3.77 -35.08 20.08
N GLU A 150 2.72 -35.78 20.52
CA GLU A 150 1.89 -36.66 19.69
C GLU A 150 0.55 -35.99 19.35
N ASN A 151 -0.32 -36.69 18.62
CA ASN A 151 -1.65 -36.21 18.30
C ASN A 151 -2.43 -35.83 19.57
N PRO A 152 -2.94 -34.59 19.70
CA PRO A 152 -3.64 -34.21 20.91
C PRO A 152 -4.99 -34.91 21.03
N THR A 153 -5.40 -35.21 22.26
CA THR A 153 -6.57 -36.04 22.55
C THR A 153 -7.81 -35.24 22.97
N ASP A 154 -7.73 -33.90 22.98
CA ASP A 154 -8.82 -33.02 23.39
C ASP A 154 -9.91 -32.95 22.31
N GLN A 155 -10.97 -33.73 22.49
CA GLN A 155 -12.10 -33.83 21.55
C GLN A 155 -13.04 -32.61 21.57
N GLU A 156 -12.91 -31.70 22.55
CA GLU A 156 -13.74 -30.49 22.59
C GLU A 156 -13.28 -29.46 21.55
N LEU A 157 -11.97 -29.38 21.33
CA LEU A 157 -11.33 -28.42 20.43
C LEU A 157 -10.84 -29.04 19.12
N ILE A 158 -10.62 -30.36 19.09
CA ILE A 158 -10.01 -31.05 17.95
C ILE A 158 -10.97 -32.13 17.40
N PRO A 159 -11.25 -32.14 16.09
CA PRO A 159 -12.06 -33.19 15.46
C PRO A 159 -11.48 -34.59 15.67
N ALA A 160 -12.33 -35.59 15.86
CA ALA A 160 -11.89 -36.97 16.12
C ALA A 160 -11.08 -37.61 14.98
N ASP A 161 -11.19 -37.10 13.75
CA ASP A 161 -10.46 -37.54 12.56
C ASP A 161 -9.18 -36.72 12.29
N PHE A 162 -8.88 -35.72 13.13
CA PHE A 162 -7.68 -34.91 13.00
C PHE A 162 -6.41 -35.75 13.13
N ARG A 163 -5.44 -35.44 12.27
CA ARG A 163 -4.10 -36.03 12.30
C ARG A 163 -3.09 -34.91 12.49
N PHE A 164 -2.37 -34.95 13.61
CA PHE A 164 -1.33 -33.99 13.91
C PHE A 164 -0.14 -34.11 12.94
N ARG A 165 -0.15 -33.32 11.86
CA ARG A 165 0.91 -33.26 10.87
C ARG A 165 1.66 -31.93 10.98
N PRO A 166 2.66 -31.83 11.87
CA PRO A 166 3.38 -30.58 12.09
C PRO A 166 4.20 -30.21 10.85
N LYS A 167 4.14 -28.93 10.45
CA LYS A 167 4.88 -28.37 9.31
C LYS A 167 6.04 -27.48 9.77
N LYS A 168 5.75 -26.56 10.71
CA LYS A 168 6.71 -25.61 11.31
C LYS A 168 6.38 -25.44 12.78
N LEU A 169 7.39 -25.12 13.59
CA LEU A 169 7.23 -24.89 15.01
C LEU A 169 8.25 -23.89 15.53
N VAL A 170 7.94 -23.26 16.66
CA VAL A 170 8.87 -22.47 17.48
C VAL A 170 8.62 -22.75 18.95
N ALA A 171 9.62 -22.55 19.81
CA ALA A 171 9.44 -22.63 21.25
C ALA A 171 9.86 -21.34 21.94
N ASP A 172 9.14 -20.96 23.00
CA ASP A 172 9.52 -19.82 23.81
C ASP A 172 10.58 -20.18 24.87
N ARG A 173 11.07 -19.17 25.61
CA ARG A 173 12.07 -19.36 26.68
C ARG A 173 11.58 -20.16 27.88
N VAL A 174 10.27 -20.31 28.01
CA VAL A 174 9.63 -21.05 29.11
C VAL A 174 9.49 -22.53 28.72
N GLY A 175 9.51 -22.85 27.42
CA GLY A 175 9.45 -24.21 26.89
C GLY A 175 8.09 -24.56 26.28
N ARG A 176 7.20 -23.57 26.13
CA ARG A 176 5.94 -23.73 25.37
C ARG A 176 6.25 -23.81 23.89
N VAL A 177 5.57 -24.71 23.20
CA VAL A 177 5.80 -24.99 21.78
C VAL A 177 4.58 -24.55 20.97
N TYR A 178 4.83 -23.76 19.95
CA TYR A 178 3.81 -23.29 19.01
C TYR A 178 4.01 -23.99 17.68
N VAL A 179 2.98 -24.67 17.18
CA VAL A 179 3.08 -25.55 16.01
C VAL A 179 2.06 -25.15 14.96
N ILE A 180 2.51 -25.00 13.71
CA ILE A 180 1.66 -25.02 12.53
C ILE A 180 1.48 -26.49 12.12
N ALA A 181 0.24 -26.94 12.02
CA ALA A 181 -0.09 -28.28 11.53
C ALA A 181 -1.01 -28.22 10.30
N GLU A 182 -0.92 -29.22 9.43
CA GLU A 182 -1.78 -29.34 8.25
C GLU A 182 -3.27 -29.38 8.65
N GLY A 183 -4.11 -28.55 8.02
CA GLY A 183 -5.55 -28.55 8.23
C GLY A 183 -6.03 -27.77 9.45
N VAL A 184 -5.16 -27.02 10.13
CA VAL A 184 -5.51 -26.18 11.29
C VAL A 184 -5.76 -24.74 10.84
N LEU A 185 -7.00 -24.26 11.02
CA LEU A 185 -7.43 -22.92 10.57
C LEU A 185 -7.57 -21.94 11.74
N GLU A 186 -7.58 -22.46 12.98
CA GLU A 186 -7.74 -21.75 14.24
C GLU A 186 -6.46 -21.02 14.69
N GLY A 187 -5.37 -21.11 13.91
CA GLY A 187 -4.10 -20.44 14.19
C GLY A 187 -2.99 -21.43 14.52
N LEU A 188 -2.13 -21.08 15.47
CA LEU A 188 -1.03 -21.92 15.94
C LEU A 188 -1.50 -22.80 17.09
N MET A 189 -1.16 -24.08 17.06
CA MET A 189 -1.39 -24.99 18.19
C MET A 189 -0.38 -24.70 19.29
N GLU A 190 -0.84 -24.35 20.50
CA GLU A 190 0.00 -24.14 21.68
C GLU A 190 0.08 -25.42 22.50
N PHE A 191 1.30 -25.83 22.84
CA PHE A 191 1.62 -26.92 23.74
C PHE A 191 2.41 -26.39 24.93
N ASP A 192 2.10 -26.90 26.12
CA ASP A 192 2.80 -26.54 27.34
C ASP A 192 4.22 -27.14 27.39
N GLU A 193 4.94 -26.81 28.46
CA GLU A 193 6.27 -27.34 28.73
C GLU A 193 6.33 -28.87 28.87
N GLN A 194 5.20 -29.55 29.04
CA GLN A 194 5.12 -31.01 29.15
C GLN A 194 4.68 -31.66 27.82
N GLY A 195 4.30 -30.88 26.82
CA GLY A 195 3.81 -31.33 25.52
C GLY A 195 2.31 -31.58 25.46
N PHE A 196 1.52 -31.12 26.46
CA PHE A 196 0.06 -31.16 26.40
C PHE A 196 -0.49 -29.97 25.65
N PHE A 197 -1.51 -30.22 24.83
CA PHE A 197 -2.19 -29.19 24.08
C PHE A 197 -2.96 -28.25 25.02
N SER A 198 -2.71 -26.95 24.88
CA SER A 198 -3.31 -25.89 25.71
C SER A 198 -4.39 -25.11 24.97
N GLY A 199 -4.34 -25.05 23.64
CA GLY A 199 -5.30 -24.33 22.82
C GLY A 199 -4.72 -23.80 21.52
N PHE A 200 -5.45 -22.89 20.87
CA PHE A 200 -5.00 -22.21 19.66
C PHE A 200 -4.75 -20.72 19.92
N ILE A 201 -3.71 -20.18 19.30
CA ILE A 201 -3.40 -18.75 19.36
C ILE A 201 -3.30 -18.13 17.96
N GLY A 202 -3.56 -16.83 17.85
CA GLY A 202 -3.39 -16.12 16.58
C GLY A 202 -4.46 -16.38 15.53
N ALA A 203 -5.63 -16.94 15.90
CA ALA A 203 -6.74 -17.16 14.98
C ALA A 203 -7.08 -15.88 14.17
N PRO A 204 -7.18 -15.95 12.83
CA PRO A 204 -7.65 -14.84 12.01
C PRO A 204 -9.06 -14.40 12.44
N ARG A 205 -9.20 -13.19 13.02
CA ARG A 205 -10.53 -12.65 13.36
C ARG A 205 -11.15 -11.98 12.14
N VAL A 206 -12.08 -12.65 11.47
CA VAL A 206 -12.91 -12.03 10.42
C VAL A 206 -14.04 -11.24 11.09
N ARG A 207 -14.00 -9.91 11.03
CA ARG A 207 -15.13 -9.07 11.44
C ARG A 207 -16.11 -8.96 10.26
N PRO A 208 -17.35 -9.45 10.37
CA PRO A 208 -18.34 -9.26 9.32
C PRO A 208 -18.61 -7.77 9.14
N SER A 209 -18.78 -7.33 7.88
CA SER A 209 -19.12 -5.94 7.59
C SER A 209 -20.58 -5.64 7.97
N LEU A 210 -20.88 -4.37 8.24
CA LEU A 210 -22.27 -3.91 8.48
C LEU A 210 -23.19 -4.21 7.28
N TRP A 211 -22.63 -4.19 6.07
CA TRP A 211 -23.34 -4.51 4.83
C TRP A 211 -23.67 -6.01 4.72
N GLU A 212 -22.78 -6.88 5.18
CA GLU A 212 -23.03 -8.32 5.26
C GLU A 212 -24.06 -8.68 6.32
N TYR A 213 -24.08 -7.96 7.44
CA TYR A 213 -25.11 -8.15 8.46
C TYR A 213 -26.51 -7.87 7.89
N PHE A 214 -26.64 -6.76 7.17
CA PHE A 214 -27.86 -6.39 6.46
C PHE A 214 -28.30 -7.46 5.45
N TRP A 215 -27.41 -7.89 4.56
CA TRP A 215 -27.75 -8.90 3.56
C TRP A 215 -28.03 -10.28 4.15
N ARG A 216 -27.31 -10.67 5.21
CA ARG A 216 -27.62 -11.90 5.93
C ARG A 216 -29.05 -11.90 6.44
N GLN A 217 -29.58 -10.79 6.95
CA GLN A 217 -30.97 -10.72 7.41
C GLN A 217 -31.99 -10.99 6.28
N VAL A 218 -31.66 -10.67 5.03
CA VAL A 218 -32.55 -10.78 3.87
C VAL A 218 -32.36 -12.10 3.08
N MET A 219 -31.20 -12.75 3.19
CA MET A 219 -30.89 -14.02 2.50
C MET A 219 -31.72 -15.20 3.01
N THR A 220 -32.13 -16.08 2.09
CA THR A 220 -32.75 -17.38 2.44
C THR A 220 -31.74 -18.34 3.07
N GLU A 221 -32.19 -19.35 3.82
CA GLU A 221 -31.30 -20.34 4.46
C GLU A 221 -30.38 -21.04 3.44
N ALA A 222 -30.92 -21.43 2.28
CA ALA A 222 -30.14 -22.02 1.19
C ALA A 222 -29.13 -21.04 0.55
N GLN A 223 -29.42 -19.73 0.55
CA GLN A 223 -28.47 -18.69 0.10
C GLN A 223 -27.38 -18.41 1.16
N ARG A 224 -27.72 -18.49 2.45
CA ARG A 224 -26.75 -18.36 3.56
C ARG A 224 -25.78 -19.54 3.60
N GLU A 225 -26.26 -20.77 3.37
CA GLU A 225 -25.38 -21.95 3.28
C GLU A 225 -24.46 -21.92 2.06
N ARG A 226 -24.90 -21.28 0.97
CA ARG A 226 -24.10 -21.05 -0.25
C ARG A 226 -23.26 -19.78 -0.19
N SER A 227 -23.49 -18.90 0.78
CA SER A 227 -22.63 -17.74 1.00
C SER A 227 -21.27 -18.23 1.46
N VAL A 228 -20.19 -17.67 0.91
CA VAL A 228 -18.81 -18.09 1.20
C VAL A 228 -18.63 -18.12 2.71
N ARG A 229 -18.53 -19.33 3.27
CA ARG A 229 -18.01 -19.49 4.63
C ARG A 229 -16.59 -18.97 4.54
N PHE A 230 -16.28 -17.89 5.25
CA PHE A 230 -14.91 -17.41 5.36
C PHE A 230 -14.13 -18.52 6.06
N ILE A 231 -13.42 -19.31 5.28
CA ILE A 231 -12.44 -20.26 5.79
C ILE A 231 -11.23 -19.40 6.13
N PRO A 232 -10.83 -19.27 7.41
CA PRO A 232 -9.59 -18.60 7.77
C PRO A 232 -8.43 -19.22 6.99
N THR A 233 -7.49 -18.43 6.52
CA THR A 233 -6.29 -18.92 5.85
C THR A 233 -5.29 -19.46 6.87
N GLU A 234 -4.75 -20.65 6.61
CA GLU A 234 -3.72 -21.29 7.44
C GLU A 234 -2.44 -20.43 7.50
N TYR A 235 -1.76 -20.43 8.64
CA TYR A 235 -0.40 -19.90 8.69
C TYR A 235 0.53 -20.79 7.85
N SER A 236 1.37 -20.19 7.00
CA SER A 236 2.41 -20.88 6.25
C SER A 236 3.64 -21.14 7.11
N ASN A 237 4.05 -20.16 7.91
CA ASN A 237 5.31 -20.21 8.64
C ASN A 237 5.29 -19.35 9.90
N VAL A 238 6.23 -19.63 10.82
CA VAL A 238 6.45 -18.90 12.07
C VAL A 238 7.93 -18.80 12.42
N ASP A 239 8.28 -17.69 13.06
CA ASP A 239 9.55 -17.49 13.75
C ASP A 239 9.33 -16.70 15.06
N ILE A 240 10.29 -16.69 15.98
CA ILE A 240 10.15 -16.07 17.30
C ILE A 240 11.31 -15.14 17.62
N ASP A 241 11.00 -13.90 18.02
CA ASP A 241 12.03 -12.94 18.41
C ASP A 241 12.59 -13.23 19.82
N GLY A 242 13.76 -12.67 20.13
CA GLY A 242 14.37 -12.80 21.46
C GLY A 242 13.53 -12.22 22.61
N LYS A 243 12.42 -11.52 22.34
CA LYS A 243 11.48 -10.99 23.34
C LYS A 243 10.26 -11.91 23.51
N GLY A 244 10.14 -12.98 22.74
CA GLY A 244 9.04 -13.95 22.78
C GLY A 244 7.83 -13.55 21.92
N PHE A 245 7.96 -12.62 20.99
CA PHE A 245 6.91 -12.33 20.01
C PHE A 245 7.05 -13.25 18.80
N ILE A 246 5.94 -13.85 18.38
CA ILE A 246 5.91 -14.78 17.26
C ILE A 246 5.59 -14.01 15.99
N TYR A 247 6.47 -14.05 15.01
CA TYR A 247 6.20 -13.57 13.67
C TYR A 247 5.60 -14.71 12.86
N ALA A 248 4.52 -14.44 12.14
CA ALA A 248 3.81 -15.46 11.38
C ALA A 248 3.42 -14.94 10.00
N THR A 249 3.53 -15.81 9.00
CA THR A 249 3.06 -15.57 7.64
C THR A 249 1.83 -16.41 7.35
N VAL A 250 0.89 -15.85 6.60
CA VAL A 250 -0.34 -16.53 6.17
C VAL A 250 -0.18 -17.03 4.75
N ALA A 251 -0.49 -18.31 4.53
CA ALA A 251 -0.42 -18.95 3.22
C ALA A 251 -1.54 -18.44 2.31
N GLY A 252 -1.20 -18.22 1.04
CA GLY A 252 -2.16 -17.94 -0.01
C GLY A 252 -2.38 -16.44 -0.23
N GLY A 253 -2.10 -16.01 -1.46
CA GLY A 253 -2.41 -14.68 -1.98
C GLY A 253 -3.91 -14.32 -2.04
N GLY A 254 -4.70 -14.79 -1.08
CA GLY A 254 -6.12 -14.52 -0.87
C GLY A 254 -6.40 -13.11 -0.36
N SER A 255 -7.67 -12.86 0.00
CA SER A 255 -8.21 -11.53 0.35
C SER A 255 -7.60 -10.89 1.60
N GLU A 256 -6.79 -11.62 2.36
CA GLU A 256 -6.08 -11.15 3.56
C GLU A 256 -5.20 -9.93 3.21
N ARG A 257 -5.48 -8.79 3.83
CA ARG A 257 -4.74 -7.53 3.60
C ARG A 257 -3.49 -7.39 4.46
N THR A 258 -3.27 -8.35 5.37
CA THR A 258 -2.21 -8.35 6.38
C THR A 258 -1.64 -9.77 6.53
N PRO A 259 -0.88 -10.25 5.53
CA PRO A 259 -0.38 -11.63 5.51
C PRO A 259 0.80 -11.86 6.46
N ILE A 260 1.41 -10.80 7.00
CA ILE A 260 2.45 -10.85 8.03
C ILE A 260 1.87 -10.34 9.35
N ARG A 261 2.09 -11.08 10.43
CA ARG A 261 1.63 -10.76 11.78
C ARG A 261 2.77 -10.90 12.78
N ARG A 262 2.68 -10.13 13.87
CA ARG A 262 3.55 -10.25 15.03
C ARG A 262 2.67 -10.47 16.24
N LEU A 263 2.57 -11.70 16.70
CA LEU A 263 1.68 -12.13 17.77
C LEU A 263 2.35 -11.93 19.13
N ASN A 264 1.62 -11.31 20.05
CA ASN A 264 1.96 -11.34 21.47
C ASN A 264 1.61 -12.72 22.09
N PRO A 265 2.00 -13.00 23.33
CA PRO A 265 1.65 -14.27 24.00
C PRO A 265 0.14 -14.54 24.15
N ALA A 266 -0.72 -13.52 23.99
CA ALA A 266 -2.18 -13.68 23.97
C ALA A 266 -2.74 -13.99 22.56
N GLY A 267 -1.88 -14.11 21.55
CA GLY A 267 -2.27 -14.36 20.16
C GLY A 267 -2.82 -13.13 19.43
N GLU A 268 -2.61 -11.92 19.96
CA GLU A 268 -3.03 -10.68 19.29
C GLU A 268 -1.92 -10.13 18.39
N ASP A 269 -2.28 -9.72 17.17
CA ASP A 269 -1.35 -9.09 16.24
C ASP A 269 -1.02 -7.66 16.69
N VAL A 270 0.25 -7.46 17.04
CA VAL A 270 0.85 -6.19 17.49
C VAL A 270 1.88 -5.65 16.49
N LEU A 271 1.88 -6.15 15.24
CA LEU A 271 2.76 -5.61 14.21
C LEU A 271 2.37 -4.17 13.90
N ARG A 272 3.33 -3.26 14.09
CA ARG A 272 3.18 -1.86 13.70
C ARG A 272 3.22 -1.77 12.17
N ARG A 273 2.32 -0.98 11.60
CA ARG A 273 2.18 -0.78 10.15
C ARG A 273 2.12 0.73 9.88
N THR A 274 3.18 1.41 10.28
CA THR A 274 3.31 2.88 10.12
C THR A 274 4.08 3.23 8.86
N GLY A 275 4.63 2.24 8.15
CA GLY A 275 5.21 2.45 6.83
C GLY A 275 4.16 2.82 5.79
N GLN A 276 4.64 3.37 4.69
CA GLN A 276 3.79 3.83 3.58
C GLN A 276 2.88 2.72 3.04
N TRP A 277 3.35 1.47 3.11
CA TRP A 277 2.64 0.29 2.65
C TRP A 277 2.69 -0.79 3.73
N ASN A 278 1.59 -1.53 3.89
CA ASN A 278 1.58 -2.66 4.82
C ASN A 278 2.58 -3.74 4.35
N PRO A 279 3.25 -4.43 5.27
CA PRO A 279 4.08 -5.59 4.95
C PRO A 279 3.23 -6.69 4.28
N MET A 280 3.40 -6.88 2.97
CA MET A 280 2.60 -7.84 2.20
C MET A 280 3.32 -8.44 0.98
N GLY A 281 4.63 -8.23 0.84
CA GLY A 281 5.36 -8.58 -0.38
C GLY A 281 5.12 -7.55 -1.49
N ASP A 282 4.89 -8.00 -2.72
CA ASP A 282 4.64 -7.09 -3.84
C ASP A 282 3.28 -6.39 -3.74
N ILE A 283 3.31 -5.05 -3.85
CA ILE A 283 2.12 -4.21 -3.74
C ILE A 283 1.34 -4.18 -5.06
N LYS A 284 2.05 -4.13 -6.18
CA LYS A 284 1.48 -4.22 -7.53
C LYS A 284 1.67 -5.63 -8.07
N TYR A 285 0.58 -6.23 -8.49
CA TYR A 285 0.57 -7.56 -9.08
C TYR A 285 -0.48 -7.63 -10.19
N ILE A 286 -0.20 -8.48 -11.18
CA ILE A 286 -1.05 -8.68 -12.36
C ILE A 286 -2.19 -9.62 -11.99
N LEU A 287 -3.42 -9.25 -12.33
CA LEU A 287 -4.58 -10.13 -12.14
C LEU A 287 -4.68 -11.14 -13.28
N ALA A 288 -5.19 -12.34 -12.97
CA ALA A 288 -5.37 -13.39 -13.96
C ALA A 288 -6.28 -12.90 -15.11
N GLY A 289 -5.78 -13.00 -16.35
CA GLY A 289 -6.50 -12.61 -17.56
C GLY A 289 -6.35 -11.14 -17.98
N GLU A 290 -5.65 -10.31 -17.20
CA GLU A 290 -5.41 -8.90 -17.52
C GLU A 290 -4.44 -8.72 -18.70
N ILE A 291 -3.42 -9.57 -18.78
CA ILE A 291 -2.43 -9.56 -19.87
C ILE A 291 -2.32 -10.97 -20.45
N ARG A 292 -2.52 -11.11 -21.76
CA ARG A 292 -2.34 -12.41 -22.44
C ARG A 292 -0.85 -12.81 -22.41
N GLY A 293 -0.57 -14.00 -21.88
CA GLY A 293 0.78 -14.60 -21.87
C GLY A 293 1.58 -14.42 -20.58
N THR A 294 1.03 -13.77 -19.54
CA THR A 294 1.70 -13.69 -18.23
C THR A 294 1.57 -15.01 -17.48
N THR A 295 2.71 -15.58 -17.08
CA THR A 295 2.78 -16.86 -16.35
C THR A 295 2.67 -16.70 -14.83
N VAL A 296 2.98 -15.52 -14.30
CA VAL A 296 2.95 -15.23 -12.85
C VAL A 296 1.89 -14.16 -12.56
N VAL A 297 0.84 -14.57 -11.84
CA VAL A 297 -0.34 -13.73 -11.55
C VAL A 297 -0.68 -13.81 -10.07
N GLY A 298 -1.36 -12.79 -9.55
CA GLY A 298 -1.79 -12.74 -8.15
C GLY A 298 -0.76 -12.17 -7.18
N ARG A 299 -1.21 -12.05 -5.92
CA ARG A 299 -0.44 -11.56 -4.78
C ARG A 299 0.75 -12.46 -4.47
N SER A 300 1.75 -11.92 -3.77
CA SER A 300 2.84 -12.72 -3.19
C SER A 300 2.30 -13.79 -2.24
N SER A 301 2.88 -14.99 -2.30
CA SER A 301 2.62 -16.08 -1.37
C SER A 301 3.78 -16.13 -0.41
N LEU A 302 3.57 -15.69 0.82
CA LEU A 302 4.62 -15.55 1.82
C LEU A 302 4.78 -16.87 2.57
N GLU A 303 5.97 -17.46 2.48
CA GLU A 303 6.15 -18.90 2.75
C GLU A 303 7.20 -19.16 3.83
N ASP A 304 8.07 -18.20 4.06
CA ASP A 304 8.97 -18.23 5.21
C ASP A 304 9.26 -16.83 5.74
N ILE A 305 9.59 -16.75 7.02
CA ILE A 305 9.91 -15.53 7.74
C ILE A 305 11.06 -15.78 8.72
N ALA A 306 12.04 -14.89 8.72
CA ALA A 306 13.15 -14.92 9.67
C ALA A 306 13.32 -13.56 10.32
N VAL A 307 13.35 -13.56 11.65
CA VAL A 307 13.51 -12.39 12.50
C VAL A 307 14.96 -12.29 12.92
N TRP A 308 15.51 -11.10 12.75
CA TRP A 308 16.87 -10.77 13.11
C TRP A 308 16.90 -9.71 14.21
N GLU A 309 18.10 -9.32 14.59
CA GLU A 309 18.34 -8.27 15.57
C GLU A 309 17.65 -6.96 15.18
N HIS A 310 17.38 -6.15 16.20
CA HIS A 310 16.76 -4.84 16.04
C HIS A 310 15.39 -4.90 15.32
N GLY A 311 14.67 -6.01 15.46
CA GLY A 311 13.32 -6.18 14.89
C GLY A 311 13.26 -6.14 13.36
N ILE A 312 14.40 -6.31 12.70
CA ILE A 312 14.47 -6.49 11.24
C ILE A 312 13.99 -7.92 10.95
N TYR A 313 13.18 -8.10 9.91
CA TYR A 313 12.76 -9.44 9.50
C TYR A 313 12.72 -9.57 7.99
N ALA A 314 13.10 -10.74 7.49
CA ALA A 314 13.04 -11.11 6.08
C ALA A 314 11.86 -12.06 5.82
N VAL A 315 11.24 -11.94 4.65
CA VAL A 315 10.11 -12.77 4.24
C VAL A 315 10.29 -13.25 2.81
N VAL A 316 10.06 -14.53 2.57
CA VAL A 316 10.20 -15.18 1.26
C VAL A 316 8.87 -15.23 0.54
N ASP A 317 8.86 -14.84 -0.74
CA ASP A 317 7.73 -14.99 -1.66
C ASP A 317 7.99 -16.10 -2.70
N LEU A 318 7.17 -17.14 -2.69
CA LEU A 318 7.24 -18.23 -3.68
C LEU A 318 6.69 -17.85 -5.05
N THR A 319 5.80 -16.86 -5.14
CA THR A 319 5.11 -16.53 -6.41
C THR A 319 6.09 -15.97 -7.42
N ARG A 320 7.05 -15.15 -6.95
CA ARG A 320 8.06 -14.50 -7.79
C ARG A 320 9.49 -14.83 -7.39
N GLY A 321 9.73 -15.67 -6.38
CA GLY A 321 11.08 -16.00 -5.92
C GLY A 321 11.81 -14.76 -5.38
N ARG A 322 11.16 -14.02 -4.48
CA ARG A 322 11.67 -12.75 -3.93
C ARG A 322 11.81 -12.80 -2.43
N ILE A 323 12.67 -11.95 -1.91
CA ILE A 323 12.86 -11.74 -0.47
C ILE A 323 12.60 -10.27 -0.17
N PHE A 324 11.78 -10.03 0.85
CA PHE A 324 11.41 -8.71 1.34
C PHE A 324 11.95 -8.54 2.75
N SER A 325 12.68 -7.46 3.02
CA SER A 325 13.17 -7.13 4.36
C SER A 325 12.44 -5.91 4.91
N TYR A 326 12.02 -5.99 6.17
CA TYR A 326 11.25 -4.94 6.85
C TYR A 326 11.86 -4.60 8.22
N ASP A 327 11.56 -3.41 8.74
CA ASP A 327 11.83 -3.04 10.13
C ASP A 327 10.65 -3.33 11.09
N ASP A 328 10.85 -3.06 12.38
CA ASP A 328 9.87 -3.26 13.45
C ASP A 328 8.58 -2.43 13.32
N ASN A 329 8.59 -1.42 12.44
CA ASN A 329 7.46 -0.55 12.15
C ASN A 329 6.72 -0.91 10.85
N GLY A 330 7.17 -2.00 10.20
CA GLY A 330 6.61 -2.50 8.95
C GLY A 330 7.06 -1.71 7.71
N ASN A 331 8.12 -0.91 7.81
CA ASN A 331 8.70 -0.24 6.64
C ASN A 331 9.47 -1.25 5.79
N LEU A 332 9.22 -1.28 4.49
CA LEU A 332 10.06 -2.04 3.55
C LEU A 332 11.45 -1.39 3.47
N LEU A 333 12.48 -2.13 3.87
CA LEU A 333 13.87 -1.71 3.76
C LEU A 333 14.36 -1.86 2.32
N PHE A 334 14.09 -3.03 1.76
CA PHE A 334 14.36 -3.39 0.37
C PHE A 334 13.71 -4.73 0.04
N ALA A 335 13.47 -4.93 -1.26
CA ALA A 335 13.13 -6.22 -1.84
C ALA A 335 14.14 -6.58 -2.92
N PHE A 336 14.42 -7.86 -3.09
CA PHE A 336 15.30 -8.37 -4.14
C PHE A 336 14.87 -9.79 -4.52
N GLY A 337 15.45 -10.33 -5.59
CA GLY A 337 14.98 -11.54 -6.24
C GLY A 337 14.49 -11.27 -7.64
N ALA A 338 14.50 -12.32 -8.45
CA ALA A 338 14.06 -12.29 -9.82
C ALA A 338 13.01 -13.38 -10.03
N PRO A 339 12.05 -13.20 -10.97
CA PRO A 339 11.11 -14.25 -11.33
C PRO A 339 11.83 -15.57 -11.59
N ALA A 340 11.18 -16.67 -11.18
CA ALA A 340 11.58 -18.00 -11.60
C ALA A 340 11.83 -17.98 -13.13
N PHE A 341 12.84 -18.71 -13.59
CA PHE A 341 13.33 -18.76 -14.99
C PHE A 341 14.47 -17.81 -15.37
N GLU A 342 14.80 -16.80 -14.58
CA GLU A 342 16.04 -16.02 -14.80
C GLU A 342 17.30 -16.78 -14.36
N ARG A 343 18.46 -16.40 -14.93
CA ARG A 343 19.73 -17.15 -14.83
C ARG A 343 20.33 -17.17 -13.42
N ASN A 344 19.89 -16.28 -12.51
CA ASN A 344 20.34 -16.15 -11.12
C ASN A 344 19.15 -16.03 -10.14
N ALA A 345 17.96 -16.54 -10.50
CA ALA A 345 16.76 -16.44 -9.68
C ALA A 345 16.59 -17.62 -8.72
N PHE A 346 16.01 -17.34 -7.54
CA PHE A 346 15.46 -18.38 -6.69
C PHE A 346 14.30 -19.07 -7.42
N ARG A 347 14.28 -20.40 -7.40
CA ARG A 347 13.29 -21.23 -8.09
C ARG A 347 12.12 -21.53 -7.17
N THR A 348 12.39 -22.13 -6.02
CA THR A 348 11.40 -22.32 -4.95
C THR A 348 12.11 -22.16 -3.61
N PRO A 349 12.44 -20.92 -3.20
CA PRO A 349 13.04 -20.67 -1.90
C PRO A 349 12.07 -21.15 -0.81
N ALA A 350 12.49 -22.12 -0.01
CA ALA A 350 11.66 -22.78 0.99
C ALA A 350 11.93 -22.23 2.40
N ALA A 351 13.16 -21.83 2.68
CA ALA A 351 13.52 -21.19 3.94
C ALA A 351 14.58 -20.09 3.77
N VAL A 352 14.60 -19.16 4.72
CA VAL A 352 15.54 -18.07 4.89
C VAL A 352 15.90 -17.97 6.36
N ASP A 353 17.15 -17.67 6.68
CA ASP A 353 17.55 -17.34 8.06
C ASP A 353 18.83 -16.50 8.09
N TYR A 354 19.14 -15.88 9.22
CA TYR A 354 20.31 -15.03 9.42
C TYR A 354 21.45 -15.77 10.10
N LEU A 355 22.63 -15.73 9.49
CA LEU A 355 23.90 -16.19 10.07
C LEU A 355 24.81 -14.98 10.32
N GLY A 356 24.70 -14.40 11.51
CA GLY A 356 25.24 -13.06 11.78
C GLY A 356 24.48 -12.01 10.98
N ASP A 357 25.18 -11.22 10.16
CA ASP A 357 24.57 -10.26 9.22
C ASP A 357 24.33 -10.83 7.81
N ARG A 358 24.71 -12.10 7.58
CA ARG A 358 24.56 -12.81 6.31
C ARG A 358 23.21 -13.51 6.24
N LEU A 359 22.66 -13.63 5.04
CA LEU A 359 21.37 -14.26 4.81
C LEU A 359 21.56 -15.63 4.14
N LEU A 360 21.05 -16.69 4.75
CA LEU A 360 20.96 -18.01 4.16
C LEU A 360 19.63 -18.16 3.45
N VAL A 361 19.63 -18.75 2.25
CA VAL A 361 18.42 -19.05 1.49
C VAL A 361 18.48 -20.50 1.04
N LEU A 362 17.53 -21.32 1.49
CA LEU A 362 17.39 -22.72 1.09
C LEU A 362 16.43 -22.81 -0.10
N ASP A 363 16.90 -23.31 -1.24
CA ASP A 363 16.05 -23.53 -2.42
C ASP A 363 15.74 -25.02 -2.60
N ARG A 364 14.45 -25.37 -2.38
CA ARG A 364 13.96 -26.74 -2.45
C ARG A 364 14.00 -27.35 -3.86
N ARG A 365 13.91 -26.53 -4.92
CA ARG A 365 13.91 -27.03 -6.30
C ARG A 365 15.33 -27.21 -6.80
N LEU A 366 16.25 -26.34 -6.37
CA LEU A 366 17.66 -26.44 -6.70
C LEU A 366 18.41 -27.39 -5.77
N ASN A 367 17.82 -27.79 -4.63
CA ASN A 367 18.44 -28.63 -3.61
C ASN A 367 19.77 -28.03 -3.13
N MET A 368 19.78 -26.73 -2.83
CA MET A 368 20.99 -26.00 -2.46
C MET A 368 20.72 -24.92 -1.41
N ILE A 369 21.76 -24.55 -0.68
CA ILE A 369 21.78 -23.41 0.23
C ILE A 369 22.60 -22.29 -0.42
N THR A 370 22.07 -21.07 -0.44
CA THR A 370 22.78 -19.88 -0.89
C THR A 370 23.10 -18.99 0.30
N LEU A 371 24.37 -18.67 0.51
CA LEU A 371 24.83 -17.68 1.49
C LEU A 371 24.99 -16.32 0.79
N LEU A 372 24.27 -15.33 1.29
CA LEU A 372 24.27 -13.96 0.80
C LEU A 372 24.97 -13.04 1.79
N GLN A 373 26.01 -12.35 1.33
CA GLN A 373 26.71 -11.34 2.13
C GLN A 373 26.10 -9.95 1.87
N PRO A 374 25.75 -9.18 2.92
CA PRO A 374 25.26 -7.83 2.72
C PRO A 374 26.34 -6.94 2.09
N THR A 375 25.92 -6.01 1.24
CA THR A 375 26.79 -4.96 0.71
C THR A 375 26.93 -3.82 1.74
N ASP A 376 27.89 -2.92 1.53
CA ASP A 376 28.07 -1.73 2.37
C ASP A 376 26.78 -0.90 2.47
N TYR A 377 25.97 -0.87 1.40
CA TYR A 377 24.66 -0.24 1.38
C TYR A 377 23.67 -0.89 2.36
N ALA A 378 23.53 -2.23 2.33
CA ALA A 378 22.65 -2.94 3.25
C ALA A 378 23.14 -2.82 4.71
N GLN A 379 24.46 -2.94 4.94
CA GLN A 379 25.05 -2.75 6.27
C GLN A 379 24.81 -1.34 6.82
N ALA A 380 24.86 -0.30 5.98
CA ALA A 380 24.54 1.06 6.41
C ALA A 380 23.07 1.19 6.85
N ILE A 381 22.11 0.57 6.15
CA ILE A 381 20.71 0.52 6.57
C ILE A 381 20.57 -0.15 7.94
N TYR A 382 21.18 -1.33 8.11
CA TYR A 382 21.13 -2.07 9.38
C TYR A 382 21.70 -1.26 10.54
N ARG A 383 22.85 -0.61 10.32
CA ARG A 383 23.48 0.25 11.33
C ARG A 383 22.59 1.45 11.67
N ALA A 384 21.97 2.08 10.69
CA ALA A 384 21.06 3.20 10.93
C ALA A 384 19.87 2.80 11.82
N ILE A 385 19.29 1.61 11.58
CA ILE A 385 18.19 1.05 12.38
C ILE A 385 18.67 0.70 13.79
N ALA A 386 19.81 0.02 13.91
CA ALA A 386 20.39 -0.36 15.19
C ALA A 386 20.67 0.88 16.08
N LEU A 387 21.29 1.92 15.51
CA LEU A 387 21.53 3.19 16.22
C LEU A 387 20.21 3.83 16.68
N TYR A 388 19.19 3.86 15.82
CA TYR A 388 17.88 4.41 16.17
C TYR A 388 17.24 3.66 17.36
N GLN A 389 17.30 2.33 17.35
CA GLN A 389 16.73 1.52 18.43
C GLN A 389 17.54 1.57 19.72
N SER A 390 18.85 1.78 19.64
CA SER A 390 19.71 2.04 20.80
C SER A 390 19.47 3.42 21.44
N GLY A 391 18.76 4.32 20.75
CA GLY A 391 18.47 5.69 21.19
C GLY A 391 19.44 6.75 20.64
N ASP A 392 20.46 6.36 19.87
CA ASP A 392 21.34 7.29 19.16
C ASP A 392 20.70 7.76 17.84
N TYR A 393 19.80 8.73 17.97
CA TYR A 393 19.07 9.28 16.82
C TYR A 393 19.94 10.14 15.90
N ASP A 394 20.95 10.82 16.46
CA ASP A 394 21.83 11.70 15.69
C ASP A 394 22.82 10.90 14.85
N GLY A 395 23.43 9.85 15.45
CA GLY A 395 24.25 8.89 14.72
C GLY A 395 23.44 8.17 13.64
N SER A 396 22.22 7.73 13.97
CA SER A 396 21.29 7.14 13.00
C SER A 396 21.05 8.05 11.79
N ALA A 397 20.80 9.35 12.02
CA ALA A 397 20.60 10.32 10.95
C ALA A 397 21.85 10.57 10.11
N GLU A 398 23.04 10.52 10.69
CA GLU A 398 24.30 10.58 9.93
C GLU A 398 24.46 9.39 8.99
N VAL A 399 24.19 8.18 9.49
CA VAL A 399 24.23 6.98 8.66
C VAL A 399 23.14 7.02 7.57
N TRP A 400 21.93 7.52 7.86
CA TRP A 400 20.91 7.70 6.82
C TRP A 400 21.36 8.66 5.71
N ARG A 401 22.12 9.72 6.03
CA ARG A 401 22.73 10.59 4.99
C ARG A 401 23.76 9.83 4.15
N GLU A 402 24.47 8.87 4.72
CA GLU A 402 25.35 7.98 3.98
C GLU A 402 24.55 7.05 3.05
N VAL A 403 23.47 6.44 3.55
CA VAL A 403 22.56 5.60 2.75
C VAL A 403 22.02 6.36 1.54
N LEU A 404 21.65 7.64 1.70
CA LEU A 404 21.20 8.49 0.59
C LEU A 404 22.26 8.76 -0.48
N LYS A 405 23.56 8.62 -0.18
CA LYS A 405 24.63 8.69 -1.19
C LYS A 405 24.62 7.47 -2.11
N TYR A 406 24.23 6.31 -1.58
CA TYR A 406 24.07 5.08 -2.36
C TYR A 406 22.72 5.05 -3.09
N ASN A 407 21.64 5.41 -2.40
CA ASN A 407 20.29 5.36 -2.94
C ASN A 407 19.48 6.62 -2.57
N PRO A 408 19.46 7.64 -3.44
CA PRO A 408 18.65 8.84 -3.23
C PRO A 408 17.13 8.60 -3.29
N ASN A 409 16.67 7.42 -3.73
CA ASN A 409 15.26 7.05 -3.85
C ASN A 409 14.72 6.31 -2.62
N LEU A 410 15.52 6.18 -1.54
CA LEU A 410 15.07 5.52 -0.32
C LEU A 410 14.31 6.51 0.58
N ASP A 411 13.00 6.61 0.39
CA ASP A 411 12.09 7.47 1.15
C ASP A 411 12.27 7.34 2.67
N LEU A 412 12.46 6.11 3.16
CA LEU A 412 12.68 5.80 4.59
C LEU A 412 13.88 6.56 5.18
N ALA A 413 14.95 6.75 4.42
CA ALA A 413 16.15 7.43 4.90
C ALA A 413 15.87 8.92 5.17
N TYR A 414 15.08 9.57 4.31
CA TYR A 414 14.66 10.95 4.54
C TYR A 414 13.79 11.07 5.80
N SER A 415 12.84 10.15 6.00
CA SER A 415 12.00 10.12 7.21
C SER A 415 12.82 9.85 8.48
N GLY A 416 13.85 8.99 8.39
CA GLY A 416 14.82 8.75 9.45
C GLY A 416 15.56 10.03 9.87
N ILE A 417 16.07 10.79 8.90
CA ILE A 417 16.73 12.08 9.16
C ILE A 417 15.74 13.11 9.71
N GLY A 418 14.53 13.16 9.15
CA GLY A 418 13.45 14.03 9.60
C GLY A 418 13.12 13.84 11.08
N ARG A 419 13.03 12.59 11.55
CA ARG A 419 12.80 12.27 12.97
C ARG A 419 13.89 12.82 13.90
N ALA A 420 15.16 12.71 13.51
CA ALA A 420 16.26 13.26 14.29
C ALA A 420 16.21 14.80 14.32
N LEU A 421 16.02 15.45 13.17
CA LEU A 421 15.90 16.91 13.08
C LEU A 421 14.72 17.45 13.90
N LEU A 422 13.59 16.74 13.89
CA LEU A 422 12.42 17.07 14.69
C LEU A 422 12.75 17.10 16.20
N ARG A 423 13.53 16.11 16.67
CA ARG A 423 14.00 16.04 18.07
C ARG A 423 15.03 17.13 18.41
N GLN A 424 15.86 17.53 17.45
CA GLN A 424 16.79 18.64 17.59
C GLN A 424 16.11 20.03 17.62
N GLY A 425 14.79 20.10 17.41
CA GLY A 425 14.05 21.36 17.32
C GLY A 425 14.16 22.07 15.96
N LYS A 426 14.79 21.44 14.96
CA LYS A 426 14.93 21.99 13.60
C LYS A 426 13.69 21.68 12.77
N PHE A 427 12.55 22.24 13.16
CA PHE A 427 11.24 21.84 12.62
C PHE A 427 11.09 22.09 11.12
N TYR A 428 11.63 23.19 10.60
CA TYR A 428 11.57 23.50 9.17
C TYR A 428 12.38 22.50 8.33
N GLU A 429 13.61 22.19 8.74
CA GLU A 429 14.45 21.19 8.07
C GLU A 429 13.83 19.79 8.16
N ALA A 430 13.28 19.43 9.33
CA ALA A 430 12.55 18.18 9.50
C ALA A 430 11.38 18.07 8.52
N MET A 431 10.58 19.13 8.40
CA MET A 431 9.46 19.21 7.46
C MET A 431 9.90 19.01 6.01
N GLN A 432 11.04 19.59 5.60
CA GLN A 432 11.61 19.38 4.27
C GLN A 432 12.02 17.92 4.05
N MET A 433 12.68 17.30 5.02
CA MET A 433 13.09 15.90 4.93
C MET A 433 11.87 14.96 4.84
N TYR A 434 10.85 15.17 5.67
CA TYR A 434 9.62 14.40 5.58
C TYR A 434 8.90 14.58 4.23
N HIS A 435 8.93 15.79 3.66
CA HIS A 435 8.39 16.02 2.31
C HIS A 435 9.16 15.22 1.25
N LEU A 436 10.49 15.16 1.34
CA LEU A 436 11.33 14.39 0.42
C LEU A 436 11.12 12.89 0.56
N GLY A 437 10.88 12.40 1.78
CA GLY A 437 10.58 10.99 2.08
C GLY A 437 9.12 10.60 1.93
N SER A 438 8.28 11.43 1.31
CA SER A 438 6.83 11.19 1.15
C SER A 438 6.09 10.89 2.48
N ASP A 439 6.61 11.35 3.63
CA ASP A 439 6.09 11.07 4.97
C ASP A 439 5.17 12.21 5.44
N ARG A 440 3.87 12.01 5.23
CA ARG A 440 2.84 13.02 5.52
C ARG A 440 2.58 13.19 7.01
N GLU A 441 2.67 12.12 7.79
CA GLU A 441 2.46 12.17 9.24
C GLU A 441 3.61 12.93 9.91
N GLY A 442 4.85 12.56 9.58
CA GLY A 442 6.05 13.27 10.03
C GLY A 442 6.05 14.74 9.61
N TYR A 443 5.68 15.02 8.35
CA TYR A 443 5.55 16.40 7.85
C TYR A 443 4.51 17.18 8.66
N SER A 444 3.35 16.60 8.92
CA SER A 444 2.27 17.22 9.68
C SER A 444 2.69 17.55 11.12
N GLN A 445 3.40 16.63 11.77
CA GLN A 445 3.96 16.86 13.12
C GLN A 445 5.00 17.99 13.11
N ALA A 446 5.91 18.00 12.13
CA ALA A 446 6.91 19.05 11.96
C ALA A 446 6.25 20.41 11.69
N LEU A 447 5.24 20.46 10.82
CA LEU A 447 4.47 21.66 10.52
C LEU A 447 3.78 22.21 11.76
N ALA A 448 3.20 21.36 12.61
CA ALA A 448 2.54 21.77 13.85
C ALA A 448 3.50 22.53 14.78
N LEU A 449 4.71 21.97 14.96
CA LEU A 449 5.74 22.54 15.83
C LEU A 449 6.34 23.80 15.23
N TYR A 450 6.66 23.80 13.93
CA TYR A 450 7.16 24.96 13.20
C TYR A 450 6.17 26.12 13.24
N ARG A 451 4.88 25.86 12.98
CA ARG A 451 3.82 26.88 13.03
C ARG A 451 3.70 27.48 14.41
N ARG A 452 3.79 26.67 15.47
CA ARG A 452 3.73 27.14 16.85
C ARG A 452 4.91 28.06 17.17
N GLU A 453 6.12 27.67 16.77
CA GLU A 453 7.32 28.49 16.92
C GLU A 453 7.18 29.83 16.19
N TRP A 454 6.78 29.79 14.90
CA TRP A 454 6.58 30.98 14.09
C TRP A 454 5.54 31.94 14.68
N VAL A 455 4.39 31.42 15.13
CA VAL A 455 3.34 32.22 15.77
C VAL A 455 3.85 32.88 17.06
N ASN A 456 4.62 32.16 17.88
CA ASN A 456 5.17 32.70 19.11
C ASN A 456 6.14 33.86 18.83
N GLU A 457 7.00 33.73 17.82
CA GLU A 457 7.93 34.80 17.40
C GLU A 457 7.21 36.03 16.85
N HIS A 458 6.11 35.84 16.12
CA HIS A 458 5.38 36.91 15.43
C HIS A 458 4.13 37.39 16.20
N PHE A 459 3.89 36.88 17.40
CA PHE A 459 2.66 37.10 18.16
C PHE A 459 2.30 38.58 18.29
N SER A 460 3.27 39.42 18.67
CA SER A 460 3.08 40.87 18.83
C SER A 460 2.68 41.56 17.52
N GLN A 461 3.27 41.15 16.40
CA GLN A 461 2.97 41.70 15.08
C GLN A 461 1.56 41.29 14.63
N ILE A 462 1.19 40.02 14.84
CA ILE A 462 -0.14 39.48 14.54
C ILE A 462 -1.21 40.25 15.34
N MET A 463 -1.01 40.41 16.65
CA MET A 463 -1.96 41.12 17.50
C MET A 463 -2.08 42.60 17.13
N THR A 464 -0.97 43.25 16.79
CA THR A 464 -0.98 44.64 16.31
C THR A 464 -1.77 44.77 15.01
N GLY A 465 -1.52 43.87 14.05
CA GLY A 465 -2.26 43.82 12.78
C GLY A 465 -3.76 43.59 12.99
N LEU A 466 -4.14 42.69 13.89
CA LEU A 466 -5.54 42.41 14.24
C LEU A 466 -6.23 43.65 14.83
N VAL A 467 -5.58 44.36 15.75
CA VAL A 467 -6.10 45.61 16.33
C VAL A 467 -6.27 46.67 15.25
N VAL A 468 -5.27 46.87 14.38
CA VAL A 468 -5.34 47.81 13.26
C VAL A 468 -6.49 47.45 12.31
N PHE A 469 -6.67 46.17 11.99
CA PHE A 469 -7.77 45.70 11.15
C PHE A 469 -9.14 45.98 11.78
N ILE A 470 -9.31 45.68 13.07
CA ILE A 470 -10.56 45.97 13.81
C ILE A 470 -10.84 47.48 13.83
N LEU A 471 -9.83 48.31 14.10
CA LEU A 471 -9.96 49.76 14.08
C LEU A 471 -10.31 50.27 12.68
N ALA A 472 -9.71 49.73 11.61
CA ALA A 472 -10.01 50.08 10.23
C ALA A 472 -11.45 49.70 9.86
N VAL A 473 -11.90 48.48 10.15
CA VAL A 473 -13.28 48.03 9.91
C VAL A 473 -14.27 48.90 10.68
N SER A 474 -13.95 49.25 11.93
CA SER A 474 -14.79 50.10 12.78
C SER A 474 -14.86 51.53 12.25
N ALA A 475 -13.75 52.09 11.79
CA ALA A 475 -13.69 53.40 11.14
C ALA A 475 -14.47 53.41 9.82
N VAL A 476 -14.36 52.37 8.99
CA VAL A 476 -15.13 52.21 7.74
C VAL A 476 -16.62 52.10 8.05
N ARG A 477 -17.03 51.28 9.02
CA ARG A 477 -18.43 51.18 9.46
C ARG A 477 -18.95 52.50 9.99
N LEU A 478 -18.16 53.25 10.75
CA LEU A 478 -18.52 54.56 11.28
C LEU A 478 -18.65 55.60 10.15
N ALA A 479 -17.73 55.61 9.19
CA ALA A 479 -17.78 56.47 8.01
C ALA A 479 -18.96 56.14 7.10
N ALA A 480 -19.27 54.85 6.92
CA ALA A 480 -20.44 54.38 6.18
C ALA A 480 -21.74 54.81 6.88
N LYS A 481 -21.82 54.67 8.22
CA LYS A 481 -22.97 55.11 9.02
C LYS A 481 -23.16 56.63 8.99
N ARG A 482 -22.07 57.41 8.97
CA ARG A 482 -22.11 58.88 8.81
C ARG A 482 -22.51 59.30 7.40
N ARG A 483 -22.12 58.56 6.36
CA ARG A 483 -22.57 58.78 4.96
C ARG A 483 -24.02 58.35 4.72
N SER A 484 -24.51 57.34 5.43
CA SER A 484 -25.91 56.88 5.33
C SER A 484 -26.88 57.73 6.17
N ALA A 485 -26.40 58.50 7.15
CA ALA A 485 -27.23 59.38 7.99
C ALA A 485 -27.84 60.58 7.25
N GLY A 486 -27.50 60.80 5.96
CA GLY A 486 -28.13 61.79 5.09
C GLY A 486 -28.91 61.21 3.91
N ARG A 487 -29.14 59.89 3.87
CA ARG A 487 -29.98 59.24 2.85
C ARG A 487 -31.18 58.61 3.53
N GLU A 488 -32.28 59.36 3.53
CA GLU A 488 -33.61 58.83 3.80
C GLU A 488 -33.91 57.62 2.89
N GLU A 489 -34.68 56.73 3.48
CA GLU A 489 -35.07 55.41 3.04
C GLU A 489 -35.74 55.40 1.66
N TYR A 490 -35.05 54.86 0.65
CA TYR A 490 -35.69 54.25 -0.52
C TYR A 490 -35.29 52.77 -0.57
N ARG A 491 -36.07 51.97 0.15
CA ARG A 491 -36.02 50.50 0.10
C ARG A 491 -36.90 50.00 -1.05
N GLY A 492 -36.62 50.49 -2.26
CA GLY A 492 -37.10 49.95 -3.53
C GLY A 492 -35.87 49.69 -4.39
N LEU A 493 -35.31 48.48 -4.32
CA LEU A 493 -34.07 48.12 -5.01
C LEU A 493 -34.39 47.90 -6.51
N ALA A 494 -34.58 48.98 -7.25
CA ALA A 494 -34.39 48.97 -8.70
C ALA A 494 -32.90 48.74 -8.96
N TYR A 495 -32.51 47.47 -9.08
CA TYR A 495 -31.18 47.10 -9.53
C TYR A 495 -31.02 47.52 -10.99
N THR A 496 -30.36 48.65 -11.24
CA THR A 496 -30.05 49.11 -12.60
C THR A 496 -28.70 48.55 -13.03
N ILE A 497 -28.72 47.68 -14.04
CA ILE A 497 -27.49 47.22 -14.73
C ILE A 497 -26.81 48.45 -15.34
N SER A 498 -25.51 48.59 -15.11
CA SER A 498 -24.73 49.72 -15.65
C SER A 498 -24.76 49.74 -17.18
N GLU A 499 -24.80 50.91 -17.80
CA GLU A 499 -24.65 51.05 -19.25
C GLU A 499 -23.25 50.64 -19.72
N ASN A 500 -22.25 50.72 -18.85
CA ASN A 500 -20.90 50.27 -19.16
C ASN A 500 -20.87 48.74 -19.21
N LYS A 501 -20.61 48.18 -20.41
CA LYS A 501 -20.60 46.74 -20.67
C LYS A 501 -19.69 45.95 -19.73
N PHE A 502 -18.54 46.49 -19.33
CA PHE A 502 -17.62 45.82 -18.41
C PHE A 502 -18.18 45.79 -16.98
N ILE A 503 -18.74 46.90 -16.50
CA ILE A 503 -19.36 46.99 -15.18
C ILE A 503 -20.61 46.10 -15.12
N ALA A 504 -21.43 46.11 -16.18
CA ALA A 504 -22.60 45.24 -16.32
C ALA A 504 -22.22 43.75 -16.25
N TYR A 505 -21.13 43.36 -16.90
CA TYR A 505 -20.62 41.99 -16.85
C TYR A 505 -20.14 41.60 -15.44
N LEU A 506 -19.38 42.47 -14.77
CA LEU A 506 -18.97 42.24 -13.37
C LEU A 506 -20.17 42.15 -12.41
N GLN A 507 -21.17 42.99 -12.61
CA GLN A 507 -22.43 42.99 -11.89
C GLN A 507 -23.16 41.65 -12.01
N LYS A 508 -23.21 41.07 -13.22
CA LYS A 508 -23.79 39.74 -13.46
C LYS A 508 -22.98 38.61 -12.82
N LEU A 509 -21.65 38.68 -12.86
CA LEU A 509 -20.79 37.72 -12.14
C LEU A 509 -20.99 37.79 -10.62
N GLN A 510 -21.03 38.99 -10.06
CA GLN A 510 -21.29 39.20 -8.63
C GLN A 510 -22.69 38.71 -8.23
N TYR A 511 -23.64 38.69 -9.15
CA TYR A 511 -24.98 38.16 -8.92
C TYR A 511 -24.97 36.68 -8.49
N ALA A 512 -23.92 35.93 -8.84
CA ALA A 512 -23.75 34.56 -8.35
C ALA A 512 -23.69 34.47 -6.82
N LEU A 513 -23.14 35.48 -6.13
CA LEU A 513 -23.14 35.55 -4.66
C LEU A 513 -24.54 35.76 -4.10
N HIS A 514 -25.41 36.48 -4.82
CA HIS A 514 -26.81 36.64 -4.43
C HIS A 514 -27.58 35.32 -4.54
N VAL A 515 -27.38 34.60 -5.66
CA VAL A 515 -28.00 33.29 -5.91
C VAL A 515 -27.66 32.27 -4.81
N ILE A 516 -26.43 32.30 -4.29
CA ILE A 516 -26.02 31.42 -3.18
C ILE A 516 -26.87 31.64 -1.93
N VAL A 517 -27.21 32.89 -1.60
CA VAL A 517 -27.91 33.25 -0.34
C VAL A 517 -29.42 33.23 -0.50
N ARG A 518 -29.93 33.58 -1.69
CA ARG A 518 -31.36 33.60 -2.04
C ARG A 518 -31.60 32.86 -3.35
N PRO A 519 -31.60 31.51 -3.34
CA PRO A 519 -31.65 30.74 -4.58
C PRO A 519 -32.98 30.85 -5.32
N GLY A 520 -34.12 30.83 -4.63
CA GLY A 520 -35.44 30.93 -5.28
C GLY A 520 -35.59 32.23 -6.10
N ASP A 521 -35.49 33.38 -5.43
CA ASP A 521 -35.54 34.70 -6.08
C ASP A 521 -34.39 34.87 -7.08
N GLY A 522 -33.18 34.42 -6.72
CA GLY A 522 -31.99 34.57 -7.54
C GLY A 522 -32.10 33.85 -8.89
N PHE A 523 -32.56 32.60 -8.92
CA PHE A 523 -32.77 31.86 -10.16
C PHE A 523 -33.97 32.38 -10.95
N TRP A 524 -35.01 32.88 -10.28
CA TRP A 524 -36.13 33.52 -10.94
C TRP A 524 -35.69 34.79 -11.69
N ASP A 525 -34.89 35.64 -11.03
CA ASP A 525 -34.31 36.86 -11.59
C ASP A 525 -33.30 36.58 -12.73
N LEU A 526 -32.57 35.46 -12.65
CA LEU A 526 -31.70 35.03 -13.75
C LEU A 526 -32.49 34.74 -15.03
N LYS A 527 -33.68 34.12 -14.91
CA LYS A 527 -34.55 33.78 -16.04
C LYS A 527 -35.34 34.99 -16.55
N HIS A 528 -36.00 35.73 -15.68
CA HIS A 528 -36.98 36.75 -16.07
C HIS A 528 -36.38 38.16 -16.15
N GLU A 529 -35.55 38.55 -15.18
CA GLU A 529 -34.96 39.89 -15.06
C GLU A 529 -33.62 40.03 -15.80
N LYS A 530 -33.16 38.98 -16.49
CA LYS A 530 -31.90 38.93 -17.27
C LYS A 530 -30.68 39.39 -16.44
N ARG A 531 -30.68 39.10 -15.14
CA ARG A 531 -29.58 39.44 -14.22
C ARG A 531 -28.32 38.59 -14.41
N GLY A 532 -28.35 37.67 -15.36
CA GLY A 532 -27.20 36.92 -15.84
C GLY A 532 -27.22 36.77 -17.36
N ASP A 533 -26.08 36.36 -17.92
CA ASP A 533 -25.95 35.98 -19.32
C ASP A 533 -25.05 34.75 -19.48
N MET A 534 -25.05 34.18 -20.69
CA MET A 534 -24.27 32.98 -21.00
C MET A 534 -22.76 33.22 -20.85
N TRP A 535 -22.25 34.43 -21.13
CA TRP A 535 -20.84 34.76 -20.96
C TRP A 535 -20.42 34.72 -19.50
N SER A 536 -21.22 35.30 -18.60
CA SER A 536 -20.99 35.25 -17.16
C SER A 536 -21.07 33.81 -16.64
N ALA A 537 -22.06 33.03 -17.11
CA ALA A 537 -22.18 31.61 -16.79
C ALA A 537 -20.96 30.79 -17.25
N SER A 538 -20.50 30.97 -18.50
CA SER A 538 -19.29 30.34 -19.02
C SER A 538 -18.04 30.73 -18.22
N THR A 539 -17.97 31.97 -17.73
CA THR A 539 -16.86 32.42 -16.89
C THR A 539 -16.89 31.74 -15.54
N ILE A 540 -18.07 31.58 -14.91
CA ILE A 540 -18.20 30.81 -13.66
C ILE A 540 -17.78 29.35 -13.87
N LEU A 541 -18.23 28.72 -14.95
CA LEU A 541 -17.80 27.36 -15.30
C LEU A 541 -16.29 27.27 -15.50
N ALA A 542 -15.67 28.24 -16.18
CA ALA A 542 -14.22 28.32 -16.34
C ALA A 542 -13.50 28.52 -15.00
N MET A 543 -14.06 29.30 -14.08
CA MET A 543 -13.53 29.46 -12.72
C MET A 543 -13.64 28.17 -11.90
N VAL A 544 -14.70 27.37 -12.07
CA VAL A 544 -14.82 26.05 -11.43
C VAL A 544 -13.71 25.12 -11.92
N VAL A 545 -13.54 25.04 -13.25
CA VAL A 545 -12.46 24.24 -13.86
C VAL A 545 -11.10 24.70 -13.36
N ALA A 546 -10.84 26.01 -13.39
CA ALA A 546 -9.58 26.58 -12.90
C ALA A 546 -9.37 26.30 -11.40
N ALA A 547 -10.39 26.49 -10.56
CA ALA A 547 -10.29 26.24 -9.12
C ALA A 547 -9.96 24.78 -8.81
N LEU A 548 -10.55 23.82 -9.54
CA LEU A 548 -10.27 22.39 -9.34
C LEU A 548 -8.88 21.99 -9.87
N ILE A 549 -8.44 22.54 -11.00
CA ILE A 549 -7.06 22.35 -11.51
C ILE A 549 -6.04 22.91 -10.53
N LEU A 550 -6.26 24.14 -10.05
CA LEU A 550 -5.39 24.78 -9.06
C LEU A 550 -5.41 24.01 -7.74
N ALA A 551 -6.57 23.51 -7.30
CA ALA A 551 -6.66 22.65 -6.12
C ALA A 551 -5.83 21.38 -6.30
N ARG A 552 -5.91 20.72 -7.46
CA ARG A 552 -5.11 19.53 -7.74
C ARG A 552 -3.60 19.81 -7.73
N GLN A 553 -3.17 20.97 -8.22
CA GLN A 553 -1.75 21.31 -8.31
C GLN A 553 -1.17 21.85 -7.00
N TYR A 554 -1.93 22.68 -6.27
CA TYR A 554 -1.39 23.56 -5.24
C TYR A 554 -1.87 23.27 -3.82
N THR A 555 -2.78 22.31 -3.63
CA THR A 555 -3.12 21.79 -2.30
C THR A 555 -1.85 21.40 -1.55
N GLY A 556 -1.78 21.75 -0.27
CA GLY A 556 -0.64 21.48 0.59
C GLY A 556 -0.32 20.00 0.67
N PHE A 557 0.97 19.70 0.86
CA PHE A 557 1.48 18.33 0.88
C PHE A 557 0.62 17.39 1.74
N PRO A 558 0.26 17.68 3.00
CA PRO A 558 -0.53 16.73 3.82
C PRO A 558 -1.83 16.22 3.17
N PHE A 559 -2.45 16.99 2.26
CA PHE A 559 -3.75 16.66 1.64
C PHE A 559 -3.65 16.35 0.15
N ASN A 560 -2.48 16.49 -0.47
CA ASN A 560 -2.30 16.27 -1.90
C ASN A 560 -1.64 14.92 -2.19
N TRP A 561 -2.47 13.87 -2.29
CA TRP A 561 -2.08 12.49 -2.56
C TRP A 561 -1.79 12.19 -4.04
N ARG A 562 -1.91 13.18 -4.92
CA ARG A 562 -1.75 13.00 -6.36
C ARG A 562 -0.40 13.54 -6.78
N ASP A 563 0.32 12.82 -7.64
CA ASP A 563 1.56 13.33 -8.23
C ASP A 563 1.23 14.51 -9.17
N PRO A 564 1.68 15.73 -8.85
CA PRO A 564 1.44 16.89 -9.70
C PRO A 564 2.08 16.76 -11.09
N ARG A 565 3.11 15.91 -11.24
CA ARG A 565 3.79 15.63 -12.52
C ARG A 565 2.93 14.81 -13.47
N GLN A 566 1.96 14.06 -12.97
CA GLN A 566 1.04 13.24 -13.76
C GLN A 566 -0.27 13.98 -14.10
N LEU A 567 -0.31 15.31 -13.91
CA LEU A 567 -1.50 16.10 -14.17
C LEU A 567 -1.81 16.18 -15.67
N ASN A 568 -2.89 15.51 -16.08
CA ASN A 568 -3.49 15.71 -17.40
C ASN A 568 -4.58 16.78 -17.32
N ILE A 569 -4.23 18.02 -17.70
CA ILE A 569 -5.14 19.18 -17.66
C ILE A 569 -6.42 18.91 -18.47
N TYR A 570 -6.31 18.26 -19.63
CA TYR A 570 -7.47 17.96 -20.47
C TYR A 570 -8.43 16.98 -19.80
N MET A 571 -7.90 15.98 -19.09
CA MET A 571 -8.72 15.03 -18.33
C MET A 571 -9.43 15.73 -17.15
N GLU A 572 -8.74 16.63 -16.45
CA GLU A 572 -9.38 17.43 -15.39
C GLU A 572 -10.49 18.32 -15.93
N MET A 573 -10.25 19.00 -17.06
CA MET A 573 -11.27 19.79 -17.73
C MET A 573 -12.47 18.92 -18.14
N ALA A 574 -12.20 17.76 -18.76
CA ALA A 574 -13.24 16.82 -19.18
C ALA A 574 -14.07 16.31 -18.00
N SER A 575 -13.44 16.06 -16.84
CA SER A 575 -14.12 15.58 -15.63
C SER A 575 -15.20 16.55 -15.10
N VAL A 576 -15.10 17.84 -15.44
CA VAL A 576 -16.08 18.87 -15.09
C VAL A 576 -17.02 19.16 -16.27
N LEU A 577 -16.46 19.37 -17.46
CA LEU A 577 -17.21 19.80 -18.63
C LEU A 577 -18.14 18.70 -19.16
N VAL A 578 -17.69 17.44 -19.21
CA VAL A 578 -18.50 16.34 -19.74
C VAL A 578 -19.75 16.11 -18.89
N PRO A 579 -19.67 15.93 -17.56
CA PRO A 579 -20.87 15.81 -16.73
C PRO A 579 -21.76 17.06 -16.80
N PHE A 580 -21.18 18.26 -16.86
CA PHE A 580 -21.94 19.51 -16.97
C PHE A 580 -22.77 19.57 -18.26
N PHE A 581 -22.17 19.27 -19.41
CA PHE A 581 -22.88 19.29 -20.70
C PHE A 581 -23.86 18.13 -20.86
N LEU A 582 -23.51 16.93 -20.36
CA LEU A 582 -24.44 15.80 -20.31
C LEU A 582 -25.65 16.13 -19.44
N TRP A 583 -25.44 16.75 -18.28
CA TRP A 583 -26.52 17.25 -17.44
C TRP A 583 -27.40 18.23 -18.21
N CYS A 584 -26.83 19.26 -18.84
CA CYS A 584 -27.62 20.25 -19.57
C CYS A 584 -28.43 19.63 -20.73
N GLY A 585 -27.84 18.71 -21.50
CA GLY A 585 -28.47 18.06 -22.64
C GLY A 585 -29.55 17.05 -22.26
N VAL A 586 -29.24 16.14 -21.32
CA VAL A 586 -30.18 15.11 -20.87
C VAL A 586 -31.32 15.75 -20.07
N ASN A 587 -31.03 16.76 -19.24
CA ASN A 587 -32.08 17.47 -18.51
C ASN A 587 -33.05 18.16 -19.48
N LEU A 588 -32.54 18.82 -20.53
CA LEU A 588 -33.39 19.40 -21.57
C LEU A 588 -34.28 18.34 -22.23
N ALA A 589 -33.70 17.21 -22.65
CA ALA A 589 -34.45 16.15 -23.31
C ALA A 589 -35.57 15.59 -22.42
N LEU A 590 -35.29 15.29 -21.16
CA LEU A 590 -36.29 14.73 -20.25
C LEU A 590 -37.33 15.76 -19.82
N THR A 591 -36.93 16.98 -19.52
CA THR A 591 -37.88 18.03 -19.13
C THR A 591 -38.80 18.41 -20.29
N SER A 592 -38.35 18.31 -21.54
CA SER A 592 -39.23 18.49 -22.71
C SER A 592 -40.36 17.45 -22.80
N ILE A 593 -40.12 16.23 -22.29
CA ILE A 593 -41.13 15.16 -22.18
C ILE A 593 -42.04 15.39 -20.97
N MET A 594 -41.54 16.04 -19.91
CA MET A 594 -42.25 16.24 -18.64
C MET A 594 -42.87 17.64 -18.49
N ASP A 595 -43.16 18.32 -19.60
CA ASP A 595 -43.75 19.66 -19.68
C ASP A 595 -42.95 20.73 -18.92
N GLY A 596 -41.62 20.68 -18.99
CA GLY A 596 -40.72 21.68 -18.41
C GLY A 596 -40.65 22.95 -19.24
N LYS A 597 -40.63 24.11 -18.57
CA LYS A 597 -40.60 25.44 -19.21
C LYS A 597 -39.20 26.03 -19.41
N GLY A 598 -38.14 25.32 -19.01
CA GLY A 598 -36.76 25.80 -19.11
C GLY A 598 -36.16 25.58 -20.49
N SER A 599 -35.54 26.61 -21.06
CA SER A 599 -34.74 26.48 -22.29
C SER A 599 -33.33 25.95 -21.99
N PHE A 600 -32.60 25.49 -23.02
CA PHE A 600 -31.20 25.08 -22.85
C PHE A 600 -30.34 26.21 -22.24
N ARG A 601 -30.59 27.46 -22.66
CA ARG A 601 -29.91 28.64 -22.10
C ARG A 601 -30.18 28.78 -20.61
N ASP A 602 -31.41 28.57 -20.17
CA ASP A 602 -31.78 28.66 -18.76
C ASP A 602 -31.14 27.55 -17.92
N ILE A 603 -31.13 26.32 -18.45
CA ILE A 603 -30.48 25.16 -17.82
C ILE A 603 -28.98 25.40 -17.70
N PHE A 604 -28.32 25.85 -18.76
CA PHE A 604 -26.88 26.16 -18.78
C PHE A 604 -26.51 27.24 -17.75
N MET A 605 -27.22 28.38 -17.76
CA MET A 605 -26.96 29.48 -16.82
C MET A 605 -27.21 29.03 -15.37
N THR A 606 -28.33 28.37 -15.12
CA THR A 606 -28.69 27.88 -13.78
C THR A 606 -27.67 26.89 -13.25
N THR A 607 -27.25 25.93 -14.08
CA THR A 607 -26.24 24.93 -13.70
C THR A 607 -24.90 25.60 -13.39
N ALA A 608 -24.45 26.54 -14.22
CA ALA A 608 -23.18 27.23 -13.98
C ALA A 608 -23.21 28.07 -12.69
N TYR A 609 -24.27 28.86 -12.46
CA TYR A 609 -24.40 29.69 -11.25
C TYR A 609 -24.56 28.84 -9.98
N ALA A 610 -25.18 27.66 -10.07
CA ALA A 610 -25.27 26.72 -8.95
C ALA A 610 -23.90 26.17 -8.49
N LEU A 611 -22.89 26.13 -9.37
CA LEU A 611 -21.53 25.63 -9.05
C LEU A 611 -20.64 26.69 -8.36
N THR A 612 -21.09 27.93 -8.24
CA THR A 612 -20.34 29.02 -7.58
C THR A 612 -19.77 28.68 -6.19
N PRO A 613 -20.46 27.92 -5.31
CA PRO A 613 -19.91 27.52 -4.00
C PRO A 613 -18.59 26.74 -4.11
N ILE A 614 -18.42 25.95 -5.16
CA ILE A 614 -17.20 25.16 -5.40
C ILE A 614 -16.00 26.09 -5.56
N VAL A 615 -16.14 27.16 -6.37
CA VAL A 615 -15.08 28.17 -6.58
C VAL A 615 -14.72 28.87 -5.28
N LEU A 616 -15.74 29.33 -4.55
CA LEU A 616 -15.55 30.12 -3.33
C LEU A 616 -14.90 29.33 -2.21
N VAL A 617 -15.11 28.02 -2.16
CA VAL A 617 -14.55 27.16 -1.11
C VAL A 617 -13.18 26.61 -1.51
N HIS A 618 -13.00 26.11 -2.74
CA HIS A 618 -11.72 25.50 -3.14
C HIS A 618 -10.59 26.53 -3.21
N THR A 619 -10.86 27.75 -3.69
CA THR A 619 -9.83 28.78 -3.84
C THR A 619 -9.12 29.13 -2.52
N PRO A 620 -9.82 29.47 -1.41
CA PRO A 620 -9.17 29.70 -0.13
C PRO A 620 -8.64 28.41 0.52
N LEU A 621 -9.29 27.26 0.33
CA LEU A 621 -8.83 26.00 0.90
C LEU A 621 -7.45 25.58 0.39
N ILE A 622 -7.06 25.96 -0.83
CA ILE A 622 -5.69 25.76 -1.34
C ILE A 622 -4.66 26.39 -0.40
N LEU A 623 -4.91 27.62 0.04
CA LEU A 623 -3.99 28.33 0.95
C LEU A 623 -4.03 27.73 2.35
N VAL A 624 -5.24 27.45 2.86
CA VAL A 624 -5.44 26.86 4.19
C VAL A 624 -4.75 25.50 4.30
N SER A 625 -4.86 24.66 3.27
CA SER A 625 -4.27 23.31 3.23
C SER A 625 -2.75 23.27 3.40
N ARG A 626 -2.04 24.40 3.22
CA ARG A 626 -0.59 24.50 3.40
C ARG A 626 -0.17 24.84 4.84
N VAL A 627 -1.13 25.22 5.68
CA VAL A 627 -0.88 25.72 7.05
C VAL A 627 -1.50 24.81 8.10
N ILE A 628 -2.53 24.06 7.74
CA ILE A 628 -3.20 23.12 8.64
C ILE A 628 -2.50 21.75 8.67
N THR A 629 -2.64 21.05 9.78
CA THR A 629 -2.08 19.71 10.01
C THR A 629 -3.10 18.62 9.65
N LEU A 630 -2.67 17.37 9.53
CA LEU A 630 -3.56 16.23 9.27
C LEU A 630 -4.66 16.09 10.33
N ASP A 631 -4.36 16.35 11.61
CA ASP A 631 -5.34 16.32 12.70
C ASP A 631 -6.46 17.37 12.51
N GLU A 632 -6.13 18.49 11.85
CA GLU A 632 -7.07 19.56 11.47
C GLU A 632 -7.75 19.28 10.12
N GLY A 633 -7.35 18.21 9.43
CA GLY A 633 -7.80 17.83 8.10
C GLY A 633 -9.30 17.59 7.98
N ALA A 634 -9.96 17.21 9.08
CA ALA A 634 -11.41 17.05 9.12
C ALA A 634 -12.13 18.32 8.64
N PHE A 635 -11.66 19.52 9.03
CA PHE A 635 -12.27 20.77 8.60
C PHE A 635 -12.11 21.00 7.09
N TYR A 636 -10.94 20.70 6.53
CA TYR A 636 -10.69 20.81 5.09
C TYR A 636 -11.69 19.98 4.28
N TYR A 637 -11.88 18.72 4.66
CA TYR A 637 -12.83 17.84 3.97
C TYR A 637 -14.29 18.23 4.20
N VAL A 638 -14.66 18.65 5.42
CA VAL A 638 -16.02 19.12 5.72
C VAL A 638 -16.39 20.32 4.85
N PHE A 639 -15.49 21.31 4.68
CA PHE A 639 -15.77 22.45 3.81
C PHE A 639 -15.97 22.05 2.35
N GLN A 640 -15.17 21.13 1.81
CA GLN A 640 -15.36 20.61 0.45
C GLN A 640 -16.71 19.91 0.29
N ILE A 641 -17.06 19.03 1.24
CA ILE A 641 -18.34 18.30 1.24
C ILE A 641 -19.51 19.29 1.30
N LEU A 642 -19.45 20.30 2.18
CA LEU A 642 -20.46 21.35 2.28
C LEU A 642 -20.59 22.14 0.98
N ALA A 643 -19.49 22.45 0.29
CA ALA A 643 -19.53 23.16 -1.00
C ALA A 643 -20.28 22.36 -2.07
N VAL A 644 -20.03 21.05 -2.14
CA VAL A 644 -20.70 20.14 -3.10
C VAL A 644 -22.17 19.98 -2.75
N ILE A 645 -22.51 19.72 -1.47
CA ILE A 645 -23.91 19.61 -1.02
C ILE A 645 -24.67 20.90 -1.33
N TRP A 646 -24.05 22.05 -1.06
CA TRP A 646 -24.66 23.35 -1.33
C TRP A 646 -24.85 23.57 -2.83
N ALA A 647 -23.87 23.24 -3.67
CA ALA A 647 -24.00 23.33 -5.13
C ALA A 647 -25.13 22.42 -5.68
N VAL A 648 -25.26 21.20 -5.17
CA VAL A 648 -26.36 20.28 -5.53
C VAL A 648 -27.71 20.85 -5.08
N PHE A 649 -27.80 21.40 -3.87
CA PHE A 649 -29.00 22.07 -3.39
C PHE A 649 -29.39 23.26 -4.28
N LEU A 650 -28.44 24.14 -4.62
CA LEU A 650 -28.67 25.25 -5.53
C LEU A 650 -29.11 24.77 -6.92
N LEU A 651 -28.51 23.69 -7.42
CA LEU A 651 -28.89 23.10 -8.70
C LEU A 651 -30.35 22.63 -8.68
N LEU A 652 -30.77 21.92 -7.63
CA LEU A 652 -32.15 21.46 -7.48
C LEU A 652 -33.14 22.63 -7.39
N VAL A 653 -32.86 23.64 -6.55
CA VAL A 653 -33.73 24.82 -6.43
C VAL A 653 -33.78 25.61 -7.74
N GLY A 654 -32.65 25.74 -8.43
CA GLY A 654 -32.59 26.38 -9.73
C GLY A 654 -33.43 25.64 -10.77
N MET A 655 -33.30 24.31 -10.85
CA MET A 655 -34.09 23.49 -11.78
C MET A 655 -35.59 23.57 -11.51
N SER A 656 -36.02 23.55 -10.23
CA SER A 656 -37.44 23.71 -9.91
C SER A 656 -37.96 25.09 -10.32
N THR A 657 -37.14 26.13 -10.17
CA THR A 657 -37.51 27.52 -10.49
C THR A 657 -37.62 27.75 -11.99
N ILE A 658 -36.66 27.28 -12.79
CA ILE A 658 -36.68 27.51 -14.24
C ILE A 658 -37.71 26.65 -14.97
N HIS A 659 -37.98 25.44 -14.48
CA HIS A 659 -38.96 24.54 -15.09
C HIS A 659 -40.37 24.71 -14.54
N ASP A 660 -40.54 25.54 -13.50
CA ASP A 660 -41.81 25.77 -12.81
C ASP A 660 -42.42 24.46 -12.27
N TYR A 661 -41.56 23.68 -11.60
CA TYR A 661 -41.91 22.39 -11.03
C TYR A 661 -42.09 22.48 -9.51
N SER A 662 -42.96 21.63 -8.96
CA SER A 662 -42.95 21.35 -7.53
C SER A 662 -41.64 20.67 -7.14
N PHE A 663 -41.23 20.82 -5.88
CA PHE A 663 -39.97 20.23 -5.38
C PHE A 663 -39.91 18.71 -5.60
N SER A 664 -41.01 17.98 -5.36
CA SER A 664 -41.08 16.53 -5.57
C SER A 664 -40.97 16.13 -7.04
N LYS A 665 -41.65 16.85 -7.95
CA LYS A 665 -41.54 16.63 -9.40
C LYS A 665 -40.11 16.87 -9.85
N ASN A 666 -39.48 17.95 -9.39
CA ASN A 666 -38.10 18.28 -9.73
C ASN A 666 -37.07 17.26 -9.22
N LEU A 667 -37.26 16.72 -8.01
CA LEU A 667 -36.38 15.68 -7.47
C LEU A 667 -36.46 14.40 -8.32
N PHE A 668 -37.68 14.01 -8.73
CA PHE A 668 -37.90 12.87 -9.61
C PHE A 668 -37.28 13.09 -11.00
N THR A 669 -37.51 14.24 -11.63
CA THR A 669 -36.96 14.56 -12.96
C THR A 669 -35.43 14.67 -12.94
N SER A 670 -34.86 15.20 -11.87
CA SER A 670 -33.40 15.25 -11.65
C SER A 670 -32.81 13.85 -11.49
N GLY A 671 -33.47 12.97 -10.73
CA GLY A 671 -33.08 11.55 -10.63
C GLY A 671 -33.12 10.83 -11.99
N LEU A 672 -34.17 11.05 -12.77
CA LEU A 672 -34.27 10.51 -14.12
C LEU A 672 -33.20 11.09 -15.06
N THR A 673 -32.82 12.35 -14.88
CA THR A 673 -31.69 12.98 -15.60
C THR A 673 -30.39 12.24 -15.33
N VAL A 674 -30.08 11.93 -14.08
CA VAL A 674 -28.87 11.15 -13.73
C VAL A 674 -28.92 9.76 -14.37
N ALA A 675 -30.07 9.08 -14.32
CA ALA A 675 -30.25 7.79 -14.99
C ALA A 675 -30.06 7.89 -16.52
N GLY A 676 -30.62 8.92 -17.14
CA GLY A 676 -30.47 9.21 -18.57
C GLY A 676 -29.02 9.49 -18.97
N ILE A 677 -28.25 10.20 -18.14
CA ILE A 677 -26.80 10.40 -18.34
C ILE A 677 -26.09 9.05 -18.36
N GLY A 678 -26.44 8.13 -17.45
CA GLY A 678 -25.90 6.77 -17.45
C GLY A 678 -26.17 6.02 -18.75
N VAL A 679 -27.39 6.13 -19.29
CA VAL A 679 -27.75 5.55 -20.59
C VAL A 679 -26.93 6.17 -21.74
N VAL A 680 -26.80 7.50 -21.77
CA VAL A 680 -26.01 8.19 -22.81
C VAL A 680 -24.54 7.80 -22.75
N ILE A 681 -23.95 7.72 -21.56
CA ILE A 681 -22.56 7.27 -21.37
C ILE A 681 -22.41 5.82 -21.86
N PHE A 682 -23.32 4.93 -21.47
CA PHE A 682 -23.29 3.53 -21.90
C PHE A 682 -23.35 3.39 -23.43
N LEU A 683 -24.29 4.09 -24.09
CA LEU A 683 -24.42 4.09 -25.54
C LEU A 683 -23.18 4.68 -26.24
N THR A 684 -22.60 5.73 -25.66
CA THR A 684 -21.39 6.37 -26.20
C THR A 684 -20.19 5.42 -26.10
N LEU A 685 -20.02 4.72 -24.97
CA LEU A 685 -18.96 3.73 -24.80
C LEU A 685 -19.14 2.52 -25.73
N LEU A 686 -20.38 2.04 -25.90
CA LEU A 686 -20.69 0.97 -26.83
C LEU A 686 -20.34 1.38 -28.26
N PHE A 687 -20.76 2.57 -28.68
CA PHE A 687 -20.44 3.11 -30.00
C PHE A 687 -18.93 3.27 -30.20
N ALA A 688 -18.22 3.83 -29.22
CA ALA A 688 -16.77 3.99 -29.26
C ALA A 688 -16.05 2.63 -29.39
N ASN A 689 -16.53 1.60 -28.70
CA ASN A 689 -15.98 0.24 -28.82
C ASN A 689 -16.20 -0.33 -30.22
N VAL A 690 -17.40 -0.17 -30.80
CA VAL A 690 -17.68 -0.61 -32.18
C VAL A 690 -16.78 0.12 -33.19
N VAL A 691 -16.59 1.43 -33.02
CA VAL A 691 -15.68 2.22 -33.87
C VAL A 691 -14.23 1.77 -33.71
N ALA A 692 -13.76 1.51 -32.48
CA ALA A 692 -12.42 1.02 -32.23
C ALA A 692 -12.17 -0.36 -32.88
N GLN A 693 -13.16 -1.25 -32.84
CA GLN A 693 -13.11 -2.54 -33.54
C GLN A 693 -13.03 -2.36 -35.05
N LEU A 694 -13.83 -1.44 -35.62
CA LEU A 694 -13.79 -1.13 -37.04
C LEU A 694 -12.43 -0.56 -37.46
N LEU A 695 -11.86 0.36 -36.67
CA LEU A 695 -10.54 0.93 -36.92
C LEU A 695 -9.44 -0.14 -36.81
N GLY A 696 -9.49 -1.02 -35.81
CA GLY A 696 -8.56 -2.14 -35.67
C GLY A 696 -8.64 -3.13 -36.84
N PHE A 697 -9.84 -3.36 -37.38
CA PHE A 697 -10.02 -4.16 -38.60
C PHE A 697 -9.38 -3.49 -39.82
N VAL A 698 -9.59 -2.18 -40.00
CA VAL A 698 -8.96 -1.41 -41.08
C VAL A 698 -7.43 -1.40 -40.95
N ASP A 699 -6.91 -1.21 -39.74
CA ASP A 699 -5.47 -1.25 -39.44
C ASP A 699 -4.85 -2.62 -39.75
N THR A 700 -5.57 -3.71 -39.43
CA THR A 700 -5.16 -5.07 -39.79
C THR A 700 -5.08 -5.25 -41.30
N ILE A 701 -6.08 -4.76 -42.05
CA ILE A 701 -6.06 -4.81 -43.52
C ILE A 701 -4.89 -3.98 -44.07
N TRP A 702 -4.70 -2.76 -43.57
CA TRP A 702 -3.63 -1.87 -44.00
C TRP A 702 -2.25 -2.49 -43.77
N THR A 703 -2.05 -3.08 -42.60
CA THR A 703 -0.82 -3.78 -42.23
C THR A 703 -0.55 -4.96 -43.16
N GLU A 704 -1.57 -5.78 -43.45
CA GLU A 704 -1.45 -6.93 -44.37
C GLU A 704 -1.13 -6.49 -45.80
N ILE A 705 -1.71 -5.39 -46.29
CA ILE A 705 -1.38 -4.83 -47.61
C ILE A 705 0.07 -4.33 -47.63
N THR A 706 0.51 -3.63 -46.58
CA THR A 706 1.87 -3.08 -46.48
C THR A 706 2.94 -4.18 -46.42
N PHE A 707 2.64 -5.35 -45.85
CA PHE A 707 3.56 -6.50 -45.86
C PHE A 707 3.59 -7.28 -47.19
N ARG A 708 2.60 -7.08 -48.06
CA ARG A 708 2.49 -7.80 -49.36
C ARG A 708 2.96 -6.97 -50.56
N VAL A 709 3.17 -5.67 -50.39
CA VAL A 709 3.82 -4.76 -51.34
C VAL A 709 5.29 -4.67 -51.00
#